data_AF-A0A328RV22-F1
#
_entry.id   AF-A0A328RV22-F1
#
_cell.length_a   1.000
_cell.length_b   1.000
_cell.length_c   1.000
_cell.angle_alpha   90.00
_cell.angle_beta   90.00
_cell.angle_gamma   90.00
#
_symmetry.space_group_name_H-M   'P 1'
#
loop_
_entity.id
_entity.type
_entity.pdbx_description
1 polymer ?
#
loop_
_entity_poly.entity_id
_entity_poly.type
_entity_poly.pdbx_seq_one_letter_code
_entity_poly.pdbx_strand_id
1 'polypeptide(L)'
;MKKIFQITIILLLLLCTISAVSADNLENSSNIDKSNSDISSYEKSNLEDTGDLNSNMPIREISDKNSKYFHDENFKDNSFSNYEKDNNTSKNIKINKTNNNKTNSNSNITRTSNNAPTVVVHEVSEIRNNTLNITMTSNVEGTIYYTRNGSTPTKNSRVYTNGQVLKIYVKTQIKAIVITKTGITSTPIKYQSAQIITPPVSVVVPTTDLVNNRQNITFKSNWNNVTIYYTTDGSNPKKNNNRIKYTKPFYITRDNTLNYYTVDNLEGYTSAVYTYKTPRYTGQRPVLTVYNTTKLYSNNHQQIMIQSNQPTTIEYYSYRGKNNAVHRKYTSEIDTTNDTQLIITGKHKTTREMASSVEYTPTKGTRPITNYTYTISLPYQNGYVFINDTNYVVLKDAASSFSKNGGILYNNRTKSIKYTNNTAMSEPGILLYTSHNQKTLNIKYCGYVYANLNQVSIIATSQLMSNISYEMFNKNKSYMSVYFNIMSNGKLEGLTCVILENIKFSLINTTPYNTSFTSNFLNYTIDKKDYLNHIHTSNYTIPFQTVQSYVLTNRIITKSDITNWLNRSTKYGKNYLNYTCYGSYLTALTAVYMNDEMCKYYGGYNNVTFTRGKDTQTLIGVDSYGTTYSNIYDPTLAIVITNHPTINESIQFRFMTTSMLSEWERQAIRLSGQNVTEPLYQFYKDLGIKNNTVIFTIDNSTGLLTITPTSNASYYIVIDLKTGITKVMTKTTENELIKGAISNPGQGYCYHRDRSNTLTDLLGKFMNFTKSDLGSKLTSDIEDIAGQTLITAGILMIGSGVAAPVGVGLTFIGVGLCLNSVGATNPSDVLNLYYWADALPSILPAAIPYTSIERNAIKLTRMGVPIIANGKIACQIDLEKSIPKTVHDKMINDSIDKVASSKLKDFLRYMNVPGDPEAKKISMVI
;
A
#
# COMPACT_ATOMS: atom_id res chain seq x y z
N MET A 1 10.76 -11.86 -36.76
CA MET A 1 9.37 -11.34 -36.75
C MET A 1 8.87 -10.76 -38.08
N LYS A 2 9.68 -10.15 -38.96
CA LYS A 2 9.24 -9.87 -40.35
C LYS A 2 8.70 -11.13 -41.07
N LYS A 3 9.31 -12.30 -40.82
CA LYS A 3 8.83 -13.62 -41.27
C LYS A 3 7.61 -14.17 -40.51
N ILE A 4 7.40 -13.84 -39.24
CA ILE A 4 6.21 -14.28 -38.48
C ILE A 4 5.00 -13.40 -38.83
N PHE A 5 5.22 -12.10 -39.01
CA PHE A 5 4.23 -11.16 -39.56
C PHE A 5 3.91 -11.48 -41.03
N GLN A 6 4.90 -11.88 -41.85
CA GLN A 6 4.68 -12.44 -43.19
C GLN A 6 3.99 -13.80 -43.15
N ILE A 7 4.26 -14.70 -42.22
CA ILE A 7 3.60 -16.02 -42.13
C ILE A 7 2.15 -15.90 -41.63
N THR A 8 1.85 -14.99 -40.70
CA THR A 8 0.47 -14.69 -40.29
C THR A 8 -0.30 -13.98 -41.42
N ILE A 9 0.33 -13.09 -42.20
CA ILE A 9 -0.25 -12.49 -43.41
C ILE A 9 -0.35 -13.50 -44.57
N ILE A 10 0.58 -14.46 -44.71
CA ILE A 10 0.54 -15.53 -45.72
C ILE A 10 -0.49 -16.59 -45.35
N LEU A 11 -0.68 -16.93 -44.05
CA LEU A 11 -1.80 -17.77 -43.60
C LEU A 11 -3.15 -17.06 -43.78
N LEU A 12 -3.23 -15.74 -43.54
CA LEU A 12 -4.44 -14.95 -43.82
C LEU A 12 -4.68 -14.71 -45.32
N LEU A 13 -3.64 -14.67 -46.16
CA LEU A 13 -3.75 -14.54 -47.62
C LEU A 13 -4.06 -15.88 -48.30
N LEU A 14 -3.55 -17.01 -47.77
CA LEU A 14 -3.93 -18.37 -48.20
C LEU A 14 -5.38 -18.70 -47.85
N LEU A 15 -5.95 -18.07 -46.81
CA LEU A 15 -7.37 -18.16 -46.46
C LEU A 15 -8.26 -17.26 -47.34
N CYS A 16 -7.69 -16.42 -48.21
CA CYS A 16 -8.42 -15.49 -49.08
C CYS A 16 -8.41 -15.85 -50.58
N THR A 17 -7.82 -16.98 -51.00
CA THR A 17 -7.78 -17.36 -52.43
C THR A 17 -8.32 -18.77 -52.67
N ILE A 18 -9.65 -18.86 -52.85
CA ILE A 18 -10.49 -19.81 -53.63
C ILE A 18 -11.92 -19.35 -53.24
N SER A 19 -12.76 -18.71 -54.04
CA SER A 19 -12.83 -18.46 -55.48
C SER A 19 -13.68 -17.19 -55.71
N ALA A 20 -13.38 -16.45 -56.77
CA ALA A 20 -14.27 -15.43 -57.33
C ALA A 20 -15.02 -16.04 -58.53
N VAL A 21 -16.27 -15.59 -58.78
CA VAL A 21 -16.83 -15.15 -60.08
C VAL A 21 -18.36 -14.88 -59.96
N SER A 22 -18.72 -13.61 -60.27
CA SER A 22 -19.97 -12.98 -60.83
C SER A 22 -21.38 -13.50 -60.46
N ALA A 23 -22.46 -12.70 -60.38
CA ALA A 23 -22.86 -11.46 -61.06
C ALA A 23 -23.96 -10.73 -60.22
N ASP A 24 -23.91 -9.41 -60.10
CA ASP A 24 -24.79 -8.39 -60.74
C ASP A 24 -26.04 -7.94 -59.95
N ASN A 25 -26.02 -6.62 -59.68
CA ASN A 25 -27.10 -5.62 -59.61
C ASN A 25 -28.37 -5.89 -58.78
N LEU A 26 -28.63 -4.99 -57.82
CA LEU A 26 -29.78 -4.07 -57.92
C LEU A 26 -29.62 -2.86 -56.99
N GLU A 27 -30.09 -1.73 -57.53
CA GLU A 27 -29.88 -0.35 -57.13
C GLU A 27 -30.74 0.14 -55.95
N ASN A 28 -30.29 1.28 -55.41
CA ASN A 28 -31.07 2.46 -54.96
C ASN A 28 -32.12 2.32 -53.85
N SER A 29 -31.89 3.05 -52.75
CA SER A 29 -32.51 4.37 -52.50
C SER A 29 -31.96 4.93 -51.17
N SER A 30 -31.24 6.07 -51.16
CA SER A 30 -31.71 7.41 -50.74
C SER A 30 -32.43 7.42 -49.37
N ASN A 31 -32.25 8.33 -48.41
CA ASN A 31 -31.53 9.60 -48.30
C ASN A 31 -31.81 10.09 -46.85
N ILE A 32 -30.97 10.99 -46.33
CA ILE A 32 -31.34 12.10 -45.40
C ILE A 32 -31.72 11.66 -43.96
N ASP A 33 -31.17 12.17 -42.85
CA ASP A 33 -30.75 13.53 -42.56
C ASP A 33 -29.67 13.66 -41.47
N LYS A 34 -28.87 14.72 -41.60
CA LYS A 34 -28.00 15.28 -40.57
C LYS A 34 -28.79 16.34 -39.79
N SER A 35 -28.66 16.36 -38.47
CA SER A 35 -28.79 17.61 -37.72
C SER A 35 -27.78 17.66 -36.58
N ASN A 36 -26.71 18.43 -36.83
CA ASN A 36 -25.90 19.08 -35.82
C ASN A 36 -26.67 20.28 -35.24
N SER A 37 -26.55 20.49 -33.94
CA SER A 37 -26.56 21.79 -33.23
C SER A 37 -26.63 21.46 -31.73
N ASP A 38 -26.03 22.15 -30.77
CA ASP A 38 -25.00 23.16 -30.75
C ASP A 38 -24.59 23.30 -29.27
N ILE A 39 -23.43 23.91 -29.09
CA ILE A 39 -22.77 24.24 -27.82
C ILE A 39 -23.40 25.49 -27.17
N SER A 40 -23.56 25.49 -25.83
CA SER A 40 -23.41 26.65 -24.93
C SER A 40 -23.42 26.14 -23.48
N SER A 41 -22.41 26.22 -22.61
CA SER A 41 -21.55 27.32 -22.10
C SER A 41 -22.19 28.22 -21.04
N TYR A 42 -21.52 28.29 -19.87
CA TYR A 42 -21.66 29.24 -18.73
C TYR A 42 -22.91 29.05 -17.83
N GLU A 43 -22.87 29.19 -16.51
CA GLU A 43 -22.14 30.20 -15.73
C GLU A 43 -21.92 29.81 -14.25
N LYS A 44 -20.90 30.44 -13.65
CA LYS A 44 -20.60 30.46 -12.21
C LYS A 44 -21.62 31.33 -11.48
N SER A 45 -22.02 30.92 -10.27
CA SER A 45 -22.32 31.86 -9.20
C SER A 45 -21.88 31.29 -7.85
N ASN A 46 -20.84 31.91 -7.30
CA ASN A 46 -20.57 31.91 -5.87
C ASN A 46 -21.78 32.50 -5.16
N LEU A 47 -22.15 31.96 -4.00
CA LEU A 47 -22.58 32.75 -2.85
C LEU A 47 -22.41 31.89 -1.59
N GLU A 48 -21.56 32.41 -0.71
CA GLU A 48 -21.46 32.03 0.68
C GLU A 48 -22.81 32.23 1.34
N ASP A 49 -23.30 31.24 2.08
CA ASP A 49 -24.29 31.49 3.12
C ASP A 49 -23.98 30.59 4.32
N THR A 50 -23.25 31.18 5.27
CA THR A 50 -23.04 30.64 6.61
C THR A 50 -24.27 30.98 7.45
N GLY A 51 -25.34 30.21 7.28
CA GLY A 51 -26.49 30.20 8.18
C GLY A 51 -26.32 29.15 9.27
N ASP A 52 -26.17 29.58 10.52
CA ASP A 52 -26.16 28.75 11.73
C ASP A 52 -27.43 27.87 11.81
N LEU A 53 -27.29 26.56 11.57
CA LEU A 53 -28.32 25.53 11.76
C LEU A 53 -27.96 24.70 13.00
N ASN A 54 -28.20 25.23 14.20
CA ASN A 54 -27.74 24.62 15.44
C ASN A 54 -28.81 24.42 16.53
N SER A 55 -30.06 24.06 16.17
CA SER A 55 -31.08 23.74 17.20
C SER A 55 -31.94 22.48 17.00
N ASN A 56 -31.83 21.73 15.89
CA ASN A 56 -32.63 20.50 15.68
C ASN A 56 -31.84 19.39 14.95
N MET A 57 -30.69 18.97 15.50
CA MET A 57 -30.01 17.77 14.97
C MET A 57 -30.74 16.49 15.45
N PRO A 58 -31.00 15.48 14.59
CA PRO A 58 -31.60 14.19 14.96
C PRO A 58 -30.59 13.29 15.69
N ILE A 59 -29.66 13.92 16.42
CA ILE A 59 -28.62 13.27 17.21
C ILE A 59 -29.14 13.23 18.65
N ARG A 60 -29.02 12.06 19.26
CA ARG A 60 -29.39 11.84 20.65
C ARG A 60 -28.21 11.22 21.38
N GLU A 61 -28.07 11.58 22.65
CA GLU A 61 -27.10 10.96 23.55
C GLU A 61 -27.70 9.72 24.23
N ILE A 62 -26.87 8.71 24.46
CA ILE A 62 -27.25 7.53 25.25
C ILE A 62 -27.34 7.94 26.72
N SER A 63 -28.51 7.75 27.35
CA SER A 63 -28.64 7.94 28.79
C SER A 63 -27.94 6.82 29.57
N ASP A 64 -27.43 7.10 30.78
CA ASP A 64 -26.67 6.15 31.60
C ASP A 64 -27.39 4.80 31.81
N LYS A 65 -28.73 4.80 31.85
CA LYS A 65 -29.57 3.59 32.00
C LYS A 65 -29.55 2.66 30.77
N ASN A 66 -29.25 3.18 29.58
CA ASN A 66 -29.28 2.44 28.32
C ASN A 66 -27.89 1.94 27.88
N SER A 67 -26.79 2.43 28.49
CA SER A 67 -25.40 2.09 28.13
C SER A 67 -25.04 0.61 28.29
N LYS A 68 -25.69 -0.11 29.22
CA LYS A 68 -25.32 -1.47 29.65
C LYS A 68 -25.53 -2.57 28.59
N TYR A 69 -26.40 -2.36 27.60
CA TYR A 69 -26.67 -3.32 26.51
C TYR A 69 -25.86 -3.04 25.24
N PHE A 70 -25.31 -1.84 25.11
CA PHE A 70 -24.34 -1.50 24.07
C PHE A 70 -22.90 -1.89 24.49
N HIS A 71 -22.72 -2.18 25.78
CA HIS A 71 -21.53 -2.78 26.39
C HIS A 71 -21.83 -4.20 26.90
N ASP A 72 -22.54 -5.02 26.12
CA ASP A 72 -22.91 -6.38 26.51
C ASP A 72 -21.69 -7.17 27.00
N GLU A 73 -21.82 -7.86 28.13
CA GLU A 73 -20.72 -8.57 28.81
C GLU A 73 -20.24 -9.79 28.01
N ASN A 74 -21.04 -10.29 27.07
CA ASN A 74 -20.61 -11.26 26.06
C ASN A 74 -19.63 -10.68 25.01
N PHE A 75 -19.56 -9.35 24.89
CA PHE A 75 -18.57 -8.64 24.10
C PHE A 75 -17.40 -8.12 24.94
N LYS A 76 -17.41 -8.26 26.28
CA LYS A 76 -16.22 -7.95 27.10
C LYS A 76 -15.08 -8.94 26.87
N ASP A 77 -15.38 -10.21 26.57
CA ASP A 77 -14.38 -11.17 26.06
C ASP A 77 -13.88 -10.83 24.64
N ASN A 78 -14.61 -9.94 23.94
CA ASN A 78 -14.20 -9.33 22.68
C ASN A 78 -13.72 -7.87 22.82
N SER A 79 -13.61 -7.35 24.05
CA SER A 79 -13.17 -6.00 24.35
C SER A 79 -11.71 -6.03 24.83
N PHE A 80 -10.85 -5.34 24.09
CA PHE A 80 -9.46 -5.13 24.45
C PHE A 80 -9.35 -4.26 25.70
N SER A 81 -9.23 -4.88 26.87
CA SER A 81 -8.70 -4.20 28.05
C SER A 81 -7.23 -4.58 28.25
N ASN A 82 -6.38 -3.54 28.21
CA ASN A 82 -5.01 -3.46 28.73
C ASN A 82 -3.91 -4.34 28.14
N TYR A 83 -3.26 -3.86 27.07
CA TYR A 83 -1.81 -4.08 26.86
C TYR A 83 -1.14 -2.85 26.22
N GLU A 84 -1.21 -1.70 26.91
CA GLU A 84 -0.05 -0.82 27.06
C GLU A 84 0.49 -1.04 28.48
N LYS A 85 1.28 -2.10 28.66
CA LYS A 85 2.33 -2.07 29.69
C LYS A 85 3.62 -1.79 28.96
N ASP A 86 4.00 -0.51 29.00
CA ASP A 86 5.34 -0.07 28.74
C ASP A 86 6.33 -0.91 29.54
N ASN A 87 7.30 -1.49 28.84
CA ASN A 87 8.59 -1.81 29.43
C ASN A 87 9.30 -0.51 29.75
N ASN A 88 8.96 0.09 30.89
CA ASN A 88 9.73 1.15 31.54
C ASN A 88 9.82 0.86 33.03
N THR A 89 10.60 -0.16 33.39
CA THR A 89 11.19 -0.27 34.74
C THR A 89 12.29 0.78 34.89
N SER A 90 11.90 2.05 34.99
CA SER A 90 12.76 3.07 35.58
C SER A 90 12.63 2.95 37.10
N LYS A 91 13.64 2.36 37.73
CA LYS A 91 13.86 2.41 39.18
C LYS A 91 13.83 3.88 39.63
N ASN A 92 12.79 4.26 40.35
CA ASN A 92 12.76 5.51 41.11
C ASN A 92 13.81 5.46 42.22
N ILE A 93 14.98 6.06 41.97
CA ILE A 93 15.91 6.45 43.03
C ILE A 93 15.33 7.72 43.66
N LYS A 94 14.72 7.58 44.84
CA LYS A 94 14.46 8.70 45.75
C LYS A 94 15.82 9.28 46.18
N ILE A 95 16.19 10.43 45.64
CA ILE A 95 17.24 11.27 46.23
C ILE A 95 16.56 12.23 47.19
N ASN A 96 16.90 12.08 48.47
CA ASN A 96 16.51 12.94 49.57
C ASN A 96 16.93 14.39 49.29
N LYS A 97 15.96 15.32 49.30
CA LYS A 97 16.24 16.74 49.50
C LYS A 97 16.61 16.92 50.98
N THR A 98 17.90 17.06 51.24
CA THR A 98 18.39 17.49 52.54
C THR A 98 18.23 19.00 52.66
N ASN A 99 17.42 19.41 53.63
CA ASN A 99 17.41 20.76 54.17
C ASN A 99 18.83 21.15 54.60
N ASN A 100 19.27 22.36 54.26
CA ASN A 100 20.27 23.06 55.03
C ASN A 100 19.90 24.54 55.14
N ASN A 101 19.54 24.91 56.37
CA ASN A 101 19.46 26.27 56.87
C ASN A 101 20.77 27.03 56.62
N LYS A 102 20.67 28.32 56.29
CA LYS A 102 21.64 29.33 56.76
C LYS A 102 21.03 30.73 56.75
N THR A 103 20.46 31.06 57.91
CA THR A 103 20.65 32.28 58.70
C THR A 103 21.06 33.58 58.00
N ASN A 104 20.22 34.60 58.18
CA ASN A 104 20.58 36.01 58.21
C ASN A 104 21.81 36.27 59.09
N SER A 105 22.75 37.07 58.59
CA SER A 105 23.69 37.82 59.41
C SER A 105 24.07 39.09 58.65
N ASN A 106 23.56 40.22 59.12
CA ASN A 106 24.12 41.53 58.85
C ASN A 106 25.55 41.57 59.42
N SER A 107 26.53 41.90 58.59
CA SER A 107 27.78 42.49 59.05
C SER A 107 28.29 43.47 58.00
N ASN A 108 28.18 44.75 58.33
CA ASN A 108 28.97 45.81 57.73
C ASN A 108 30.45 45.51 58.02
N ILE A 109 31.22 45.20 56.97
CA ILE A 109 32.67 45.20 57.03
C ILE A 109 33.17 45.98 55.81
N THR A 110 33.52 47.25 56.03
CA THR A 110 34.43 48.00 55.17
C THR A 110 35.81 47.33 55.23
N ARG A 111 36.08 46.46 54.26
CA ARG A 111 37.44 46.05 53.87
C ARG A 111 37.68 46.54 52.46
N THR A 112 38.51 47.57 52.31
CA THR A 112 39.19 47.87 51.05
C THR A 112 40.12 46.71 50.73
N SER A 113 39.62 45.69 50.04
CA SER A 113 40.49 44.73 49.36
C SER A 113 40.97 45.38 48.07
N ASN A 114 42.28 45.42 47.88
CA ASN A 114 42.89 45.58 46.56
C ASN A 114 42.44 44.40 45.69
N ASN A 115 41.22 44.47 45.15
CA ASN A 115 40.77 43.52 44.16
C ASN A 115 41.51 43.84 42.86
N ALA A 116 42.34 42.90 42.40
CA ALA A 116 42.96 43.02 41.09
C ALA A 116 41.88 43.38 40.04
N PRO A 117 42.17 44.30 39.11
CA PRO A 117 41.24 44.63 38.04
C PRO A 117 40.83 43.35 37.28
N THR A 118 39.54 43.17 37.02
CA THR A 118 38.97 42.04 36.28
C THR A 118 37.82 42.49 35.39
N VAL A 119 37.54 41.68 34.36
CA VAL A 119 36.38 41.83 33.47
C VAL A 119 35.52 40.58 33.58
N VAL A 120 34.21 40.77 33.71
CA VAL A 120 33.21 39.70 33.69
C VAL A 120 32.35 39.85 32.44
N VAL A 121 32.10 38.74 31.74
CA VAL A 121 31.18 38.67 30.60
C VAL A 121 29.86 38.09 31.09
N HIS A 122 28.75 38.76 30.78
CA HIS A 122 27.40 38.33 31.10
C HIS A 122 26.64 37.99 29.82
N GLU A 123 25.98 36.83 29.81
CA GLU A 123 25.05 36.47 28.74
C GLU A 123 23.72 37.19 28.98
N VAL A 124 23.26 37.98 28.01
CA VAL A 124 22.01 38.76 28.13
C VAL A 124 20.91 38.26 27.19
N SER A 125 21.20 37.23 26.40
CA SER A 125 20.20 36.47 25.66
C SER A 125 20.55 34.99 25.66
N GLU A 126 19.62 34.17 25.20
CA GLU A 126 19.93 32.82 24.73
C GLU A 126 20.68 32.88 23.39
N ILE A 127 21.42 31.82 23.01
CA ILE A 127 21.95 31.71 21.65
C ILE A 127 20.74 31.59 20.69
N ARG A 128 20.73 32.26 19.54
CA ARG A 128 19.71 32.09 18.48
C ARG A 128 20.38 32.30 17.13
N ASN A 129 20.08 31.44 16.15
CA ASN A 129 20.71 31.49 14.82
C ASN A 129 22.25 31.58 14.89
N ASN A 130 22.88 30.80 15.77
CA ASN A 130 24.33 30.83 16.02
C ASN A 130 24.87 32.18 16.55
N THR A 131 24.01 33.03 17.12
CA THR A 131 24.38 34.32 17.71
C THR A 131 23.95 34.45 19.15
N LEU A 132 24.67 35.21 19.96
CA LEU A 132 24.40 35.47 21.36
C LEU A 132 24.66 36.94 21.67
N ASN A 133 23.84 37.55 22.50
CA ASN A 133 24.10 38.88 23.03
C ASN A 133 24.80 38.77 24.39
N ILE A 134 25.91 39.50 24.55
CA ILE A 134 26.66 39.59 25.80
C ILE A 134 26.83 41.05 26.23
N THR A 135 27.05 41.26 27.53
CA THR A 135 27.57 42.52 28.09
C THR A 135 28.84 42.21 28.88
N MET A 136 29.66 43.24 29.13
CA MET A 136 30.86 43.15 29.94
C MET A 136 30.82 44.19 31.06
N THR A 137 31.31 43.82 32.24
CA THR A 137 31.44 44.73 33.39
C THR A 137 32.82 44.58 34.01
N SER A 138 33.34 45.63 34.63
CA SER A 138 34.56 45.57 35.44
C SER A 138 34.24 45.76 36.92
N ASN A 139 35.06 45.16 37.79
CA ASN A 139 35.02 45.38 39.23
C ASN A 139 35.69 46.69 39.68
N VAL A 140 36.34 47.42 38.77
CA VAL A 140 37.03 48.70 39.03
C VAL A 140 36.69 49.74 37.96
N GLU A 141 36.86 51.03 38.27
CA GLU A 141 36.77 52.09 37.27
C GLU A 141 37.93 52.00 36.27
N GLY A 142 37.62 51.78 35.00
CA GLY A 142 38.59 51.67 33.92
C GLY A 142 37.93 51.48 32.56
N THR A 143 38.75 51.48 31.51
CA THR A 143 38.29 51.24 30.14
C THR A 143 38.49 49.76 29.78
N ILE A 144 37.43 49.09 29.32
CA ILE A 144 37.51 47.70 28.86
C ILE A 144 37.94 47.68 27.38
N TYR A 145 39.03 46.97 27.09
CA TYR A 145 39.54 46.73 25.73
C TYR A 145 39.37 45.25 25.37
N TYR A 146 38.90 44.96 24.16
CA TYR A 146 38.61 43.58 23.76
C TYR A 146 38.96 43.27 22.29
N THR A 147 39.11 41.97 22.03
CA THR A 147 39.26 41.37 20.69
C THR A 147 38.17 40.33 20.47
N ARG A 148 37.90 39.98 19.21
CA ARG A 148 36.82 39.03 18.81
C ARG A 148 37.32 37.75 18.15
N ASN A 149 38.62 37.67 17.90
CA ASN A 149 39.31 36.57 17.21
C ASN A 149 40.24 35.78 18.17
N GLY A 150 40.11 35.99 19.47
CA GLY A 150 40.94 35.32 20.47
C GLY A 150 42.37 35.87 20.61
N SER A 151 42.77 36.93 19.89
CA SER A 151 44.09 37.56 20.08
C SER A 151 44.14 38.33 21.41
N THR A 152 45.33 38.51 21.99
CA THR A 152 45.48 39.24 23.27
C THR A 152 45.11 40.72 23.08
N PRO A 153 44.19 41.30 23.87
CA PRO A 153 43.83 42.70 23.76
C PRO A 153 44.95 43.61 24.32
N THR A 154 45.05 44.81 23.75
CA THR A 154 45.97 45.88 24.16
C THR A 154 45.20 47.21 24.23
N LYS A 155 45.84 48.29 24.68
CA LYS A 155 45.25 49.65 24.67
C LYS A 155 44.80 50.16 23.29
N ASN A 156 45.27 49.52 22.21
CA ASN A 156 44.88 49.85 20.83
C ASN A 156 43.74 48.95 20.31
N SER A 157 43.26 48.00 21.13
CA SER A 157 42.14 47.13 20.77
C SER A 157 40.80 47.89 20.88
N ARG A 158 39.70 47.23 20.53
CA ARG A 158 38.38 47.85 20.56
C ARG A 158 37.99 48.19 21.99
N VAL A 159 37.49 49.41 22.21
CA VAL A 159 36.92 49.83 23.49
C VAL A 159 35.48 49.31 23.60
N TYR A 160 35.13 48.74 24.75
CA TYR A 160 33.77 48.38 25.08
C TYR A 160 33.09 49.51 25.86
N THR A 161 31.95 49.98 25.36
CA THR A 161 31.15 51.02 26.01
C THR A 161 30.30 50.40 27.11
N ASN A 162 30.35 50.94 28.34
CA ASN A 162 29.61 50.39 29.46
C ASN A 162 28.09 50.33 29.15
N GLY A 163 27.45 49.21 29.48
CA GLY A 163 26.04 48.94 29.16
C GLY A 163 25.73 48.56 27.70
N GLN A 164 26.71 48.55 26.79
CA GLN A 164 26.49 48.17 25.39
C GLN A 164 26.24 46.67 25.24
N VAL A 165 25.13 46.30 24.59
CA VAL A 165 24.89 44.92 24.18
C VAL A 165 25.77 44.58 22.96
N LEU A 166 26.65 43.59 23.11
CA LEU A 166 27.51 43.10 22.04
C LEU A 166 26.97 41.77 21.48
N LYS A 167 26.56 41.79 20.21
CA LYS A 167 26.15 40.57 19.49
C LYS A 167 27.39 39.82 18.95
N ILE A 168 27.54 38.57 19.37
CA ILE A 168 28.62 37.67 18.94
C ILE A 168 28.08 36.42 18.24
N TYR A 169 28.91 35.75 17.45
CA TYR A 169 28.61 34.41 16.92
C TYR A 169 29.16 33.35 17.88
N VAL A 170 28.64 32.12 17.83
CA VAL A 170 29.10 31.04 18.71
C VAL A 170 30.57 30.62 18.50
N LYS A 171 31.13 30.93 17.33
CA LYS A 171 32.57 30.76 17.04
C LYS A 171 33.42 31.96 17.47
N THR A 172 32.83 33.10 17.82
CA THR A 172 33.56 34.30 18.23
C THR A 172 34.31 34.03 19.54
N GLN A 173 35.60 34.34 19.57
CA GLN A 173 36.44 34.22 20.76
C GLN A 173 36.72 35.61 21.32
N ILE A 174 36.06 35.95 22.41
CA ILE A 174 36.26 37.22 23.10
C ILE A 174 37.46 37.08 24.04
N LYS A 175 38.42 38.01 23.93
CA LYS A 175 39.34 38.31 25.02
C LYS A 175 39.20 39.75 25.43
N ALA A 176 39.13 40.03 26.73
CA ALA A 176 38.98 41.39 27.24
C ALA A 176 39.91 41.66 28.43
N ILE A 177 40.36 42.91 28.53
CA ILE A 177 41.10 43.47 29.67
C ILE A 177 40.46 44.78 30.10
N VAL A 178 40.62 45.17 31.35
CA VAL A 178 40.34 46.53 31.81
C VAL A 178 41.66 47.23 32.13
N ILE A 179 41.78 48.50 31.75
CA ILE A 179 42.90 49.38 32.15
C ILE A 179 42.32 50.51 33.02
N THR A 180 42.79 50.61 34.26
CA THR A 180 42.34 51.64 35.21
C THR A 180 42.82 53.04 34.82
N LYS A 181 42.24 54.09 35.41
CA LYS A 181 42.75 55.48 35.26
C LYS A 181 44.23 55.62 35.66
N THR A 182 44.72 54.76 36.56
CA THR A 182 46.11 54.71 37.03
C THR A 182 47.02 53.80 36.17
N GLY A 183 46.51 53.24 35.07
CA GLY A 183 47.30 52.44 34.12
C GLY A 183 47.46 50.95 34.48
N ILE A 184 46.82 50.46 35.55
CA ILE A 184 46.88 49.05 35.94
C ILE A 184 46.02 48.22 34.99
N THR A 185 46.59 47.18 34.40
CA THR A 185 45.91 46.30 33.43
C THR A 185 45.51 44.97 34.08
N SER A 186 44.28 44.51 33.84
CA SER A 186 43.81 43.19 34.30
C SER A 186 44.48 42.04 33.56
N THR A 187 44.40 40.84 34.12
CA THR A 187 44.61 39.62 33.32
C THR A 187 43.52 39.51 32.25
N PRO A 188 43.82 38.99 31.03
CA PRO A 188 42.80 38.83 29.99
C PRO A 188 41.78 37.75 30.35
N ILE A 189 40.49 38.10 30.38
CA ILE A 189 39.42 37.11 30.43
C ILE A 189 39.23 36.49 29.04
N LYS A 190 38.95 35.20 28.98
CA LYS A 190 38.58 34.49 27.74
C LYS A 190 37.12 34.08 27.82
N TYR A 191 36.36 34.38 26.78
CA TYR A 191 34.98 33.97 26.68
C TYR A 191 34.66 33.49 25.27
N GLN A 192 33.99 32.35 25.18
CA GLN A 192 33.37 31.81 23.98
C GLN A 192 32.09 31.12 24.42
N SER A 193 30.98 31.35 23.72
CA SER A 193 29.72 30.72 24.06
C SER A 193 29.74 29.21 23.78
N ALA A 194 28.77 28.47 24.31
CA ALA A 194 28.58 27.07 23.95
C ALA A 194 28.47 26.89 22.41
N GLN A 195 29.15 25.88 21.86
CA GLN A 195 29.17 25.59 20.41
C GLN A 195 27.94 24.83 19.93
N ILE A 196 26.79 25.44 20.17
CA ILE A 196 25.49 24.93 19.77
C ILE A 196 25.21 25.49 18.36
N ILE A 197 25.64 24.75 17.33
CA ILE A 197 25.62 25.19 15.92
C ILE A 197 24.40 24.63 15.18
N THR A 198 23.56 25.52 14.66
CA THR A 198 22.57 25.19 13.63
C THR A 198 23.19 25.42 12.26
N PRO A 199 23.37 24.38 11.43
CA PRO A 199 23.93 24.56 10.10
C PRO A 199 22.87 25.01 9.06
N PRO A 200 23.27 25.61 7.94
CA PRO A 200 22.37 25.83 6.81
C PRO A 200 21.91 24.51 6.22
N VAL A 201 20.69 24.45 5.69
CA VAL A 201 20.15 23.27 4.99
C VAL A 201 19.69 23.68 3.60
N SER A 202 19.88 22.79 2.63
CA SER A 202 19.36 22.96 1.28
C SER A 202 18.61 21.73 0.82
N VAL A 203 17.62 21.95 -0.04
CA VAL A 203 16.86 20.90 -0.72
C VAL A 203 17.00 21.05 -2.23
N VAL A 204 16.95 19.93 -2.92
CA VAL A 204 16.87 19.87 -4.37
C VAL A 204 15.45 20.18 -4.82
N VAL A 205 15.32 20.98 -5.87
CA VAL A 205 14.05 21.29 -6.52
C VAL A 205 14.16 20.87 -7.99
N PRO A 206 13.52 19.76 -8.38
CA PRO A 206 13.48 19.36 -9.78
C PRO A 206 12.63 20.30 -10.61
N THR A 207 13.15 20.69 -11.78
CA THR A 207 12.49 21.59 -12.72
C THR A 207 11.87 20.87 -13.91
N THR A 208 12.34 19.64 -14.19
CA THR A 208 11.81 18.78 -15.24
C THR A 208 11.51 17.38 -14.73
N ASP A 209 10.72 16.63 -15.50
CA ASP A 209 10.56 15.19 -15.34
C ASP A 209 11.83 14.45 -15.78
N LEU A 210 11.85 13.13 -15.55
CA LEU A 210 12.90 12.26 -16.09
C LEU A 210 12.65 12.01 -17.58
N VAL A 211 13.32 12.78 -18.43
CA VAL A 211 13.22 12.71 -19.90
C VAL A 211 14.56 12.26 -20.46
N ASN A 212 14.57 11.22 -21.30
CA ASN A 212 15.79 10.62 -21.85
C ASN A 212 16.83 10.31 -20.75
N ASN A 213 16.36 9.72 -19.64
CA ASN A 213 17.15 9.39 -18.45
C ASN A 213 17.86 10.58 -17.78
N ARG A 214 17.43 11.82 -18.01
CA ARG A 214 17.97 13.04 -17.40
C ARG A 214 16.89 13.87 -16.73
N GLN A 215 17.26 14.56 -15.66
CA GLN A 215 16.41 15.48 -14.91
C GLN A 215 17.19 16.76 -14.61
N ASN A 216 16.60 17.93 -14.89
CA ASN A 216 17.21 19.21 -14.56
C ASN A 216 16.82 19.64 -13.15
N ILE A 217 17.80 20.03 -12.33
CA ILE A 217 17.59 20.35 -10.91
C ILE A 217 18.17 21.72 -10.54
N THR A 218 17.57 22.35 -9.54
CA THR A 218 18.10 23.53 -8.83
C THR A 218 18.15 23.25 -7.33
N PHE A 219 18.76 24.13 -6.54
CA PHE A 219 18.76 24.07 -5.08
C PHE A 219 17.98 25.23 -4.48
N LYS A 220 17.40 24.98 -3.31
CA LYS A 220 16.83 26.00 -2.43
C LYS A 220 17.38 25.83 -1.02
N SER A 221 17.92 26.89 -0.44
CA SER A 221 18.43 26.90 0.93
C SER A 221 17.47 27.63 1.88
N ASN A 222 17.50 27.26 3.16
CA ASN A 222 16.84 28.02 4.22
C ASN A 222 17.65 29.25 4.67
N TRP A 223 18.92 29.36 4.26
CA TRP A 223 19.79 30.50 4.59
C TRP A 223 20.17 31.28 3.33
N ASN A 224 20.37 32.58 3.51
CA ASN A 224 20.94 33.45 2.49
C ASN A 224 22.47 33.39 2.54
N ASN A 225 23.14 33.79 1.45
CA ASN A 225 24.60 33.84 1.35
C ASN A 225 25.29 32.51 1.70
N VAL A 226 24.83 31.42 1.09
CA VAL A 226 25.42 30.09 1.22
C VAL A 226 26.07 29.62 -0.07
N THR A 227 27.05 28.73 0.04
CA THR A 227 27.61 27.97 -1.08
C THR A 227 27.24 26.50 -0.93
N ILE A 228 26.76 25.88 -2.02
CA ILE A 228 26.46 24.44 -2.05
C ILE A 228 27.55 23.74 -2.85
N TYR A 229 28.06 22.64 -2.30
CA TYR A 229 29.01 21.75 -2.97
C TYR A 229 28.40 20.36 -3.11
N TYR A 230 28.66 19.69 -4.24
CA TYR A 230 28.07 18.39 -4.54
C TYR A 230 28.98 17.47 -5.36
N THR A 231 28.59 16.20 -5.40
CA THR A 231 29.15 15.14 -6.24
C THR A 231 27.99 14.32 -6.82
N THR A 232 28.12 13.83 -8.06
CA THR A 232 27.06 13.09 -8.76
C THR A 232 27.29 11.57 -8.82
N ASP A 233 28.45 11.12 -8.36
CA ASP A 233 28.88 9.72 -8.31
C ASP A 233 28.53 9.03 -6.97
N GLY A 234 27.86 9.73 -6.05
CA GLY A 234 27.55 9.24 -4.71
C GLY A 234 28.71 9.30 -3.71
N SER A 235 29.87 9.84 -4.07
CA SER A 235 30.97 10.07 -3.12
C SER A 235 30.62 11.15 -2.09
N ASN A 236 31.34 11.23 -0.96
CA ASN A 236 31.11 12.27 0.04
C ASN A 236 31.77 13.60 -0.40
N PRO A 237 31.01 14.67 -0.71
CA PRO A 237 31.55 15.93 -1.20
C PRO A 237 32.44 16.67 -0.17
N LYS A 238 32.34 16.37 1.13
CA LYS A 238 33.23 16.96 2.15
C LYS A 238 34.66 16.40 2.10
N LYS A 239 34.83 15.22 1.49
CA LYS A 239 36.12 14.52 1.40
C LYS A 239 36.64 14.42 -0.04
N ASN A 240 35.81 14.77 -1.03
CA ASN A 240 36.17 14.68 -2.43
C ASN A 240 36.76 16.01 -2.93
N ASN A 241 37.99 15.94 -3.47
CA ASN A 241 38.66 17.08 -4.07
C ASN A 241 38.02 17.50 -5.40
N ASN A 242 37.30 16.60 -6.07
CA ASN A 242 36.57 16.82 -7.33
C ASN A 242 35.11 17.25 -7.11
N ARG A 243 34.74 17.69 -5.89
CA ARG A 243 33.41 18.25 -5.62
C ARG A 243 33.16 19.48 -6.50
N ILE A 244 31.92 19.66 -6.93
CA ILE A 244 31.51 20.78 -7.79
C ILE A 244 30.84 21.85 -6.93
N LYS A 245 31.18 23.12 -7.15
CA LYS A 245 30.47 24.27 -6.57
C LYS A 245 29.22 24.56 -7.42
N TYR A 246 28.06 24.59 -6.79
CA TYR A 246 26.81 24.95 -7.46
C TYR A 246 26.79 26.43 -7.84
N THR A 247 26.50 26.72 -9.12
CA THR A 247 26.43 28.10 -9.66
C THR A 247 25.17 28.34 -10.52
N LYS A 248 24.62 27.30 -11.14
CA LYS A 248 23.40 27.35 -11.96
C LYS A 248 22.75 25.96 -12.04
N PRO A 249 21.46 25.86 -12.45
CA PRO A 249 20.79 24.58 -12.65
C PRO A 249 21.58 23.64 -13.58
N PHE A 250 21.50 22.34 -13.35
CA PHE A 250 22.21 21.32 -14.13
C PHE A 250 21.43 20.01 -14.23
N TYR A 251 21.79 19.19 -15.22
CA TYR A 251 21.20 17.87 -15.43
C TYR A 251 21.89 16.79 -14.59
N ILE A 252 21.08 15.93 -13.97
CA ILE A 252 21.50 14.67 -13.37
C ILE A 252 20.84 13.50 -14.10
N THR A 253 21.58 12.40 -14.27
CA THR A 253 21.06 11.19 -14.91
C THR A 253 20.33 10.29 -13.89
N ARG A 254 19.48 9.38 -14.38
CA ARG A 254 18.72 8.41 -13.57
C ARG A 254 19.59 7.61 -12.60
N ASP A 255 20.75 7.17 -13.07
CA ASP A 255 21.58 6.20 -12.34
C ASP A 255 22.61 6.89 -11.42
N ASN A 256 22.70 8.22 -11.47
CA ASN A 256 23.58 9.02 -10.62
C ASN A 256 22.98 9.23 -9.22
N THR A 257 23.85 9.27 -8.21
CA THR A 257 23.48 9.64 -6.84
C THR A 257 24.10 11.00 -6.51
N LEU A 258 23.26 11.99 -6.22
CA LEU A 258 23.73 13.31 -5.84
C LEU A 258 23.94 13.37 -4.34
N ASN A 259 25.17 13.57 -3.90
CA ASN A 259 25.47 13.93 -2.52
C ASN A 259 25.88 15.40 -2.45
N TYR A 260 25.35 16.15 -1.50
CA TYR A 260 25.60 17.58 -1.39
C TYR A 260 25.64 18.07 0.06
N TYR A 261 26.31 19.19 0.30
CA TYR A 261 26.29 19.91 1.57
C TYR A 261 26.31 21.42 1.33
N THR A 262 25.82 22.16 2.33
CA THR A 262 25.72 23.63 2.29
C THR A 262 26.70 24.25 3.27
N VAL A 263 27.34 25.34 2.87
CA VAL A 263 28.29 26.13 3.66
C VAL A 263 27.78 27.55 3.77
N ASP A 264 27.69 28.06 5.00
CA ASP A 264 27.49 29.47 5.24
C ASP A 264 28.77 30.26 4.89
N ASN A 265 28.66 31.24 4.00
CA ASN A 265 29.81 32.04 3.56
C ASN A 265 30.28 33.04 4.63
N LEU A 266 29.48 33.28 5.67
CA LEU A 266 29.84 34.24 6.72
C LEU A 266 30.77 33.62 7.77
N GLU A 267 30.36 32.52 8.40
CA GLU A 267 31.08 31.90 9.53
C GLU A 267 31.57 30.46 9.22
N GLY A 268 31.36 29.98 7.99
CA GLY A 268 31.81 28.65 7.55
C GLY A 268 31.08 27.50 8.23
N TYR A 269 29.84 27.69 8.68
CA TYR A 269 29.02 26.58 9.21
C TYR A 269 28.65 25.62 8.07
N THR A 270 28.84 24.30 8.28
CA THR A 270 28.57 23.29 7.24
C THR A 270 27.44 22.35 7.64
N SER A 271 26.54 22.06 6.71
CA SER A 271 25.46 21.09 6.87
C SER A 271 25.94 19.64 6.97
N ALA A 272 25.04 18.72 7.33
CA ALA A 272 25.23 17.30 7.04
C ALA A 272 25.30 17.07 5.51
N VAL A 273 25.81 15.91 5.10
CA VAL A 273 25.72 15.50 3.69
C VAL A 273 24.34 14.93 3.44
N TYR A 274 23.64 15.49 2.47
CA TYR A 274 22.33 15.02 2.04
C TYR A 274 22.45 14.27 0.72
N THR A 275 21.59 13.29 0.52
CA THR A 275 21.52 12.49 -0.70
C THR A 275 20.22 12.76 -1.43
N TYR A 276 20.31 12.99 -2.73
CA TYR A 276 19.19 13.07 -3.65
C TYR A 276 19.30 11.97 -4.70
N LYS A 277 18.17 11.31 -4.97
CA LYS A 277 18.00 10.33 -6.02
C LYS A 277 16.91 10.80 -6.97
N THR A 278 17.20 10.74 -8.26
CA THR A 278 16.23 10.99 -9.33
C THR A 278 15.11 9.94 -9.32
N PRO A 279 14.03 10.14 -10.08
CA PRO A 279 13.03 9.10 -10.31
C PRO A 279 13.67 7.85 -10.92
N ARG A 280 13.20 6.66 -10.53
CA ARG A 280 13.69 5.36 -11.00
C ARG A 280 13.25 5.02 -12.42
N TYR A 281 12.19 5.65 -12.92
CA TYR A 281 11.65 5.46 -14.26
C TYR A 281 10.78 6.66 -14.63
N THR A 282 10.54 6.85 -15.92
CA THR A 282 9.66 7.92 -16.44
C THR A 282 8.23 7.68 -16.00
N GLY A 283 7.57 8.71 -15.47
CA GLY A 283 6.20 8.60 -14.95
C GLY A 283 6.09 7.93 -13.57
N GLN A 284 7.19 7.77 -12.83
CA GLN A 284 7.09 7.47 -11.40
C GLN A 284 6.27 8.57 -10.71
N ARG A 285 5.43 8.24 -9.72
CA ARG A 285 4.80 9.28 -8.89
C ARG A 285 5.82 10.03 -8.03
N PRO A 286 5.53 11.26 -7.58
CA PRO A 286 6.45 11.98 -6.71
C PRO A 286 6.68 11.27 -5.37
N VAL A 287 7.90 11.37 -4.87
CA VAL A 287 8.30 10.94 -3.52
C VAL A 287 8.65 12.18 -2.72
N LEU A 288 8.13 12.28 -1.50
CA LEU A 288 8.38 13.39 -0.59
C LEU A 288 9.39 12.99 0.50
N THR A 289 10.28 13.91 0.86
CA THR A 289 11.25 13.76 1.95
C THR A 289 11.22 15.01 2.81
N VAL A 290 11.12 14.84 4.12
CA VAL A 290 11.14 15.95 5.08
C VAL A 290 12.51 16.01 5.74
N TYR A 291 13.09 17.21 5.76
CA TYR A 291 14.36 17.50 6.42
C TYR A 291 14.09 18.36 7.64
N ASN A 292 14.63 17.94 8.78
CA ASN A 292 14.67 18.78 9.98
C ASN A 292 15.73 19.88 9.79
N THR A 293 15.31 21.13 9.93
CA THR A 293 16.13 22.34 9.80
C THR A 293 16.14 23.17 11.08
N THR A 294 15.69 22.56 12.19
CA THR A 294 15.50 23.22 13.50
C THR A 294 16.76 23.93 13.96
N LYS A 295 16.59 25.19 14.33
CA LYS A 295 17.57 25.97 15.08
C LYS A 295 17.54 25.52 16.53
N LEU A 296 18.72 25.32 17.13
CA LEU A 296 18.90 24.72 18.46
C LEU A 296 18.12 25.35 19.63
N TYR A 297 17.42 26.47 19.41
CA TYR A 297 16.50 27.07 20.37
C TYR A 297 15.08 26.83 19.93
N SER A 298 14.56 25.74 20.46
CA SER A 298 13.22 25.27 20.27
C SER A 298 12.53 25.47 21.63
N ASN A 299 11.76 26.54 21.80
CA ASN A 299 10.75 26.63 22.87
C ASN A 299 9.63 25.60 22.61
N ASN A 300 9.99 24.33 22.41
CA ASN A 300 9.20 23.30 21.74
C ASN A 300 8.88 23.61 20.26
N HIS A 301 9.76 24.30 19.52
CA HIS A 301 9.60 24.65 18.09
C HIS A 301 10.59 23.90 17.20
N GLN A 302 10.13 23.15 16.20
CA GLN A 302 10.96 22.55 15.16
C GLN A 302 10.69 23.18 13.80
N GLN A 303 11.75 23.33 12.99
CA GLN A 303 11.63 23.79 11.60
C GLN A 303 11.90 22.65 10.63
N ILE A 304 11.18 22.64 9.50
CA ILE A 304 11.37 21.64 8.45
C ILE A 304 11.37 22.22 7.03
N MET A 305 12.07 21.53 6.13
CA MET A 305 11.94 21.70 4.68
C MET A 305 11.46 20.41 4.04
N ILE A 306 10.77 20.52 2.89
CA ILE A 306 10.23 19.37 2.16
C ILE A 306 10.84 19.35 0.77
N GLN A 307 11.36 18.19 0.38
CA GLN A 307 11.91 17.92 -0.94
C GLN A 307 11.03 16.92 -1.67
N SER A 308 10.89 17.10 -2.99
CA SER A 308 10.35 16.08 -3.89
C SER A 308 11.41 15.64 -4.89
N ASN A 309 11.39 14.37 -5.30
CA ASN A 309 12.22 13.88 -6.41
C ASN A 309 11.66 14.22 -7.80
N GLN A 310 10.53 14.95 -7.87
CA GLN A 310 9.90 15.39 -9.12
C GLN A 310 9.33 16.81 -9.02
N PRO A 311 8.98 17.44 -10.16
CA PRO A 311 8.26 18.71 -10.19
C PRO A 311 6.88 18.60 -9.52
N THR A 312 6.82 18.94 -8.24
CA THR A 312 5.65 18.69 -7.38
C THR A 312 5.12 19.97 -6.77
N THR A 313 3.81 20.13 -6.76
CA THR A 313 3.10 21.08 -5.90
C THR A 313 2.87 20.40 -4.57
N ILE A 314 3.47 20.93 -3.50
CA ILE A 314 3.39 20.37 -2.15
C ILE A 314 2.42 21.20 -1.32
N GLU A 315 1.55 20.53 -0.58
CA GLU A 315 0.57 21.14 0.32
C GLU A 315 0.60 20.40 1.66
N TYR A 316 0.21 21.07 2.74
CA TYR A 316 0.15 20.46 4.06
C TYR A 316 -1.04 20.94 4.86
N TYR A 317 -1.54 20.07 5.73
CA TYR A 317 -2.52 20.35 6.76
C TYR A 317 -1.82 20.36 8.11
N SER A 318 -1.96 21.45 8.84
CA SER A 318 -1.39 21.61 10.18
C SER A 318 -2.49 21.49 11.23
N TYR A 319 -2.27 20.62 12.21
CA TYR A 319 -3.15 20.39 13.35
C TYR A 319 -2.43 20.74 14.64
N ARG A 320 -3.06 21.53 15.51
CA ARG A 320 -2.56 21.84 16.87
C ARG A 320 -3.60 21.40 17.89
N GLY A 321 -3.31 20.34 18.64
CA GLY A 321 -4.27 19.76 19.59
C GLY A 321 -5.58 19.29 18.92
N LYS A 322 -6.73 19.65 19.52
CA LYS A 322 -8.08 19.33 19.03
C LYS A 322 -8.67 20.37 18.05
N ASN A 323 -7.88 21.35 17.64
CA ASN A 323 -8.35 22.47 16.81
C ASN A 323 -8.52 22.07 15.32
N ASN A 324 -9.25 22.90 14.57
CA ASN A 324 -9.45 22.73 13.13
C ASN A 324 -8.11 22.74 12.36
N ALA A 325 -8.06 21.99 11.28
CA ALA A 325 -6.92 21.95 10.38
C ALA A 325 -6.69 23.30 9.69
N VAL A 326 -5.42 23.66 9.52
CA VAL A 326 -5.04 24.76 8.63
C VAL A 326 -4.36 24.19 7.39
N HIS A 327 -4.98 24.35 6.23
CA HIS A 327 -4.44 23.92 4.93
C HIS A 327 -3.58 25.03 4.32
N ARG A 328 -2.35 24.70 3.90
CA ARG A 328 -1.42 25.66 3.29
C ARG A 328 -0.63 25.01 2.17
N LYS A 329 -0.32 25.81 1.14
CA LYS A 329 0.67 25.44 0.11
C LYS A 329 2.08 25.61 0.68
N TYR A 330 2.95 24.63 0.43
CA TYR A 330 4.36 24.74 0.82
C TYR A 330 5.11 25.71 -0.09
N THR A 331 5.56 26.82 0.47
CA THR A 331 6.34 27.85 -0.24
C THR A 331 7.74 28.06 0.35
N SER A 332 7.95 27.73 1.62
CA SER A 332 9.20 27.91 2.36
C SER A 332 9.24 26.99 3.58
N GLU A 333 10.35 27.04 4.34
CA GLU A 333 10.49 26.38 5.64
C GLU A 333 9.23 26.51 6.52
N ILE A 334 8.82 25.41 7.16
CA ILE A 334 7.64 25.35 8.02
C ILE A 334 8.12 25.34 9.47
N ASP A 335 7.56 26.22 10.32
CA ASP A 335 7.72 26.18 11.77
C ASP A 335 6.61 25.33 12.41
N THR A 336 6.98 24.47 13.34
CA THR A 336 6.12 23.48 14.00
C THR A 336 6.39 23.48 15.49
N THR A 337 5.44 23.02 16.28
CA THR A 337 5.58 22.88 17.73
C THR A 337 5.40 21.43 18.17
N ASN A 338 5.82 21.05 19.39
CA ASN A 338 5.71 19.65 19.85
C ASN A 338 4.29 19.05 19.79
N ASP A 339 3.25 19.89 19.83
CA ASP A 339 1.83 19.54 19.70
C ASP A 339 1.29 19.64 18.26
N THR A 340 2.15 20.00 17.29
CA THR A 340 1.82 20.10 15.87
C THR A 340 1.91 18.73 15.20
N GLN A 341 0.86 18.35 14.49
CA GLN A 341 0.87 17.27 13.51
C GLN A 341 0.71 17.86 12.11
N LEU A 342 1.56 17.46 11.18
CA LEU A 342 1.47 17.82 9.78
C LEU A 342 1.07 16.60 8.95
N ILE A 343 0.10 16.80 8.06
CA ILE A 343 -0.20 15.86 6.97
C ILE A 343 0.26 16.51 5.69
N ILE A 344 1.32 15.99 5.08
CA ILE A 344 1.97 16.54 3.90
C ILE A 344 1.55 15.72 2.69
N THR A 345 1.10 16.40 1.65
CA THR A 345 0.69 15.80 0.37
C THR A 345 1.45 16.47 -0.77
N GLY A 346 1.53 15.77 -1.90
CA GLY A 346 2.20 16.28 -3.10
C GLY A 346 1.44 15.87 -4.34
N LYS A 347 1.35 16.78 -5.30
CA LYS A 347 0.75 16.53 -6.61
C LYS A 347 1.74 16.90 -7.71
N HIS A 348 2.02 15.95 -8.59
CA HIS A 348 2.86 16.20 -9.74
C HIS A 348 2.28 17.36 -10.58
N LYS A 349 3.14 18.28 -11.03
CA LYS A 349 2.69 19.51 -11.70
C LYS A 349 1.99 19.24 -13.04
N THR A 350 2.49 18.29 -13.83
CA THR A 350 1.97 17.96 -15.17
C THR A 350 0.98 16.79 -15.12
N THR A 351 1.45 15.59 -14.78
CA THR A 351 0.66 14.34 -14.75
C THR A 351 -0.47 14.33 -13.73
N ARG A 352 -0.47 15.25 -12.75
CA ARG A 352 -1.42 15.31 -11.64
C ARG A 352 -1.42 14.09 -10.71
N GLU A 353 -0.46 13.17 -10.89
CA GLU A 353 -0.30 12.02 -10.00
C GLU A 353 0.09 12.47 -8.60
N MET A 354 -0.50 11.83 -7.61
CA MET A 354 -0.30 12.17 -6.21
C MET A 354 0.86 11.40 -5.61
N ALA A 355 1.68 12.09 -4.83
CA ALA A 355 2.70 11.49 -3.98
C ALA A 355 2.04 10.73 -2.83
N SER A 356 2.73 9.74 -2.27
CA SER A 356 2.33 9.18 -0.98
C SER A 356 2.33 10.28 0.09
N SER A 357 1.25 10.36 0.85
CA SER A 357 1.13 11.30 1.96
C SER A 357 2.11 10.94 3.08
N VAL A 358 2.61 11.96 3.76
CA VAL A 358 3.55 11.81 4.87
C VAL A 358 3.00 12.53 6.09
N GLU A 359 2.97 11.84 7.23
CA GLU A 359 2.79 12.51 8.51
C GLU A 359 4.14 12.99 9.01
N TYR A 360 4.18 14.17 9.61
CA TYR A 360 5.30 14.61 10.43
C TYR A 360 4.80 15.09 11.80
N THR A 361 5.43 14.61 12.87
CA THR A 361 5.35 15.23 14.18
C THR A 361 6.76 15.51 14.71
N PRO A 362 6.99 16.63 15.43
CA PRO A 362 8.30 16.92 16.01
C PRO A 362 8.86 15.82 16.93
N THR A 363 7.99 15.09 17.60
CA THR A 363 8.35 14.03 18.56
C THR A 363 8.65 12.67 17.91
N LYS A 364 8.01 12.35 16.77
CA LYS A 364 8.11 11.03 16.11
C LYS A 364 8.78 11.08 14.73
N GLY A 365 9.09 12.27 14.23
CA GLY A 365 9.62 12.46 12.88
C GLY A 365 8.57 12.17 11.82
N THR A 366 9.00 11.64 10.68
CA THR A 366 8.11 11.33 9.55
C THR A 366 7.67 9.89 9.51
N ARG A 367 6.42 9.64 9.11
CA ARG A 367 5.93 8.31 8.72
C ARG A 367 5.01 8.38 7.50
N PRO A 368 5.04 7.39 6.59
CA PRO A 368 4.12 7.34 5.47
C PRO A 368 2.69 7.12 5.95
N ILE A 369 1.73 7.76 5.28
CA ILE A 369 0.30 7.56 5.49
C ILE A 369 -0.31 6.98 4.22
N THR A 370 -1.16 5.98 4.41
CA THR A 370 -2.13 5.57 3.41
C THR A 370 -3.53 5.90 3.91
N ASN A 371 -4.26 6.70 3.13
CA ASN A 371 -5.66 7.01 3.41
C ASN A 371 -6.53 5.90 2.84
N TYR A 372 -7.65 5.62 3.48
CA TYR A 372 -8.66 4.75 2.89
C TYR A 372 -10.05 5.29 3.16
N THR A 373 -10.96 4.97 2.26
CA THR A 373 -12.38 5.20 2.39
C THR A 373 -13.10 3.87 2.22
N TYR A 374 -13.99 3.56 3.15
CA TYR A 374 -14.89 2.42 3.06
C TYR A 374 -16.32 2.91 3.18
N THR A 375 -17.17 2.63 2.19
CA THR A 375 -18.58 3.03 2.20
C THR A 375 -19.45 1.80 2.26
N ILE A 376 -20.41 1.78 3.18
CA ILE A 376 -21.47 0.79 3.27
C ILE A 376 -22.76 1.44 2.78
N SER A 377 -23.45 0.80 1.85
CA SER A 377 -24.68 1.29 1.23
C SER A 377 -25.81 0.30 1.50
N LEU A 378 -26.82 0.73 2.26
CA LEU A 378 -27.96 -0.07 2.69
C LEU A 378 -29.26 0.55 2.17
N PRO A 379 -30.32 -0.23 1.92
CA PRO A 379 -31.66 0.32 1.73
C PRO A 379 -32.03 1.24 2.90
N TYR A 380 -32.50 2.44 2.59
CA TYR A 380 -32.91 3.40 3.62
C TYR A 380 -34.23 2.97 4.24
N GLN A 381 -34.24 2.81 5.57
CA GLN A 381 -35.44 2.51 6.35
C GLN A 381 -35.32 3.08 7.75
N ASN A 382 -36.43 3.10 8.49
CA ASN A 382 -36.44 3.57 9.87
C ASN A 382 -35.51 2.71 10.73
N GLY A 383 -34.84 3.35 11.68
CA GLY A 383 -33.80 2.74 12.48
C GLY A 383 -32.88 3.76 13.14
N TYR A 384 -31.74 3.27 13.60
CA TYR A 384 -30.77 4.03 14.38
C TYR A 384 -29.35 3.75 13.85
N VAL A 385 -28.51 4.78 13.79
CA VAL A 385 -27.08 4.63 13.46
C VAL A 385 -26.24 5.26 14.55
N PHE A 386 -25.42 4.44 15.21
CA PHE A 386 -24.52 4.87 16.27
C PHE A 386 -23.21 5.34 15.67
N ILE A 387 -22.90 6.63 15.84
CA ILE A 387 -21.69 7.23 15.26
C ILE A 387 -20.50 7.13 16.21
N ASN A 388 -20.76 7.04 17.52
CA ASN A 388 -19.76 6.75 18.55
C ASN A 388 -20.45 6.13 19.79
N ASP A 389 -19.68 5.87 20.85
CA ASP A 389 -20.16 5.21 22.07
C ASP A 389 -21.25 5.98 22.82
N THR A 390 -21.46 7.26 22.53
CA THR A 390 -22.42 8.12 23.22
C THR A 390 -23.50 8.71 22.32
N ASN A 391 -23.30 8.77 21.01
CA ASN A 391 -24.17 9.47 20.07
C ASN A 391 -24.75 8.55 18.99
N TYR A 392 -26.05 8.68 18.75
CA TYR A 392 -26.74 8.00 17.66
C TYR A 392 -27.67 8.93 16.89
N VAL A 393 -27.91 8.58 15.63
CA VAL A 393 -28.85 9.26 14.74
C VAL A 393 -30.11 8.44 14.62
N VAL A 394 -31.27 9.07 14.84
CA VAL A 394 -32.58 8.48 14.56
C VAL A 394 -32.92 8.73 13.10
N LEU A 395 -32.95 7.68 12.28
CA LEU A 395 -33.11 7.81 10.82
C LEU A 395 -34.47 8.41 10.44
N LYS A 396 -35.53 8.11 11.20
CA LYS A 396 -36.85 8.71 10.97
C LYS A 396 -36.80 10.24 11.07
N ASP A 397 -36.11 10.75 12.09
CA ASP A 397 -36.01 12.18 12.39
C ASP A 397 -35.01 12.87 11.44
N ALA A 398 -34.05 12.13 10.90
CA ALA A 398 -33.01 12.64 9.99
C ALA A 398 -33.44 12.77 8.52
N ALA A 399 -34.62 12.27 8.15
CA ALA A 399 -35.10 12.26 6.77
C ALA A 399 -35.11 13.67 6.13
N SER A 400 -35.54 14.70 6.87
CA SER A 400 -35.52 16.08 6.38
C SER A 400 -34.09 16.61 6.20
N SER A 401 -33.18 16.30 7.12
CA SER A 401 -31.77 16.69 7.04
C SER A 401 -31.02 16.05 5.88
N PHE A 402 -31.45 14.87 5.43
CA PHE A 402 -30.90 14.19 4.26
C PHE A 402 -31.51 14.66 2.92
N SER A 403 -32.57 15.48 2.93
CA SER A 403 -33.37 15.81 1.72
C SER A 403 -32.76 16.89 0.81
N LYS A 404 -31.59 17.43 1.14
CA LYS A 404 -30.90 18.50 0.38
C LYS A 404 -29.43 18.20 0.07
N ASN A 405 -29.10 16.95 -0.29
CA ASN A 405 -27.70 16.47 -0.39
C ASN A 405 -26.90 16.61 0.92
N GLY A 406 -27.60 16.80 2.04
CA GLY A 406 -27.04 16.92 3.37
C GLY A 406 -26.65 15.57 3.95
N GLY A 407 -25.67 15.59 4.83
CA GLY A 407 -25.18 14.45 5.60
C GLY A 407 -24.74 14.88 7.00
N ILE A 408 -24.55 13.90 7.87
CA ILE A 408 -24.07 14.07 9.25
C ILE A 408 -22.64 13.56 9.31
N LEU A 409 -21.68 14.47 9.53
CA LEU A 409 -20.27 14.18 9.61
C LEU A 409 -19.82 14.18 11.07
N TYR A 410 -19.23 13.07 11.51
CA TYR A 410 -18.45 12.98 12.72
C TYR A 410 -16.96 12.97 12.39
N ASN A 411 -16.22 13.88 13.01
CA ASN A 411 -14.77 13.98 12.85
C ASN A 411 -14.07 13.29 14.04
N ASN A 412 -13.28 12.24 13.77
CA ASN A 412 -12.64 11.44 14.81
C ASN A 412 -11.58 12.21 15.60
N ARG A 413 -11.01 13.27 15.02
CA ARG A 413 -9.95 14.07 15.63
C ARG A 413 -10.52 15.14 16.57
N THR A 414 -11.45 15.96 16.07
CA THR A 414 -12.08 17.03 16.87
C THR A 414 -13.15 16.49 17.81
N LYS A 415 -13.63 15.27 17.60
CA LYS A 415 -14.77 14.66 18.29
C LYS A 415 -16.07 15.46 18.12
N SER A 416 -16.19 16.22 17.04
CA SER A 416 -17.36 17.03 16.73
C SER A 416 -18.28 16.37 15.71
N ILE A 417 -19.59 16.57 15.85
CA ILE A 417 -20.59 16.20 14.85
C ILE A 417 -21.13 17.47 14.19
N LYS A 418 -21.28 17.49 12.87
CA LYS A 418 -21.78 18.63 12.09
C LYS A 418 -22.61 18.18 10.89
N TYR A 419 -23.53 19.02 10.44
CA TYR A 419 -24.12 18.86 9.11
C TYR A 419 -23.12 19.25 8.02
N THR A 420 -23.20 18.59 6.88
CA THR A 420 -22.39 18.90 5.70
C THR A 420 -23.20 18.61 4.43
N ASN A 421 -23.07 19.45 3.42
CA ASN A 421 -23.58 19.16 2.07
C ASN A 421 -22.51 18.51 1.18
N ASN A 422 -21.31 18.30 1.72
CA ASN A 422 -20.20 17.67 1.02
C ASN A 422 -20.10 16.19 1.40
N THR A 423 -20.15 15.33 0.38
CA THR A 423 -20.00 13.87 0.53
C THR A 423 -18.55 13.40 0.49
N ALA A 424 -17.60 14.29 0.23
CA ALA A 424 -16.16 14.02 0.29
C ALA A 424 -15.65 14.17 1.72
N MET A 425 -14.78 13.26 2.12
CA MET A 425 -14.07 13.32 3.40
C MET A 425 -12.57 13.40 3.12
N SER A 426 -11.91 14.39 3.72
CA SER A 426 -10.45 14.55 3.68
C SER A 426 -9.78 14.22 5.01
N GLU A 427 -10.56 13.90 6.05
CA GLU A 427 -10.07 13.63 7.39
C GLU A 427 -10.73 12.38 7.98
N PRO A 428 -10.06 11.71 8.94
CA PRO A 428 -10.62 10.54 9.58
C PRO A 428 -11.93 10.82 10.30
N GLY A 429 -12.93 9.97 10.08
CA GLY A 429 -14.28 10.18 10.60
C GLY A 429 -15.31 9.29 9.93
N ILE A 430 -16.58 9.60 10.21
CA ILE A 430 -17.75 8.90 9.70
C ILE A 430 -18.70 9.93 9.09
N LEU A 431 -19.15 9.69 7.86
CA LEU A 431 -20.20 10.47 7.21
C LEU A 431 -21.42 9.59 6.94
N LEU A 432 -22.56 10.02 7.47
CA LEU A 432 -23.87 9.46 7.17
C LEU A 432 -24.59 10.35 6.16
N TYR A 433 -25.05 9.78 5.06
CA TYR A 433 -25.83 10.52 4.05
C TYR A 433 -26.76 9.57 3.31
N THR A 434 -27.71 10.11 2.56
CA THR A 434 -28.56 9.28 1.68
C THR A 434 -28.27 9.56 0.22
N SER A 435 -28.61 8.61 -0.64
CA SER A 435 -28.51 8.73 -2.10
C SER A 435 -29.76 8.15 -2.76
N HIS A 436 -29.87 8.31 -4.08
CA HIS A 436 -30.98 7.80 -4.89
C HIS A 436 -32.35 8.28 -4.37
N ASN A 437 -32.48 9.58 -4.09
CA ASN A 437 -33.70 10.19 -3.52
C ASN A 437 -34.11 9.51 -2.20
N GLN A 438 -33.17 9.39 -1.26
CA GLN A 438 -33.36 8.78 0.05
C GLN A 438 -33.74 7.29 0.03
N LYS A 439 -33.44 6.57 -1.05
CA LYS A 439 -33.64 5.11 -1.11
C LYS A 439 -32.48 4.32 -0.53
N THR A 440 -31.31 4.94 -0.39
CA THR A 440 -30.10 4.27 0.10
C THR A 440 -29.45 5.10 1.20
N LEU A 441 -29.24 4.49 2.37
CA LEU A 441 -28.40 5.00 3.45
C LEU A 441 -26.93 4.64 3.14
N ASN A 442 -26.05 5.64 3.19
CA ASN A 442 -24.62 5.45 3.05
C ASN A 442 -23.90 5.79 4.35
N ILE A 443 -23.02 4.89 4.78
CA ILE A 443 -22.13 5.07 5.92
C ILE A 443 -20.70 5.03 5.39
N LYS A 444 -20.06 6.20 5.30
CA LYS A 444 -18.71 6.35 4.76
C LYS A 444 -17.71 6.57 5.88
N TYR A 445 -16.71 5.70 5.96
CA TYR A 445 -15.56 5.83 6.83
C TYR A 445 -14.40 6.39 6.05
N CYS A 446 -13.70 7.35 6.64
CA CYS A 446 -12.37 7.75 6.20
C CYS A 446 -11.38 7.44 7.33
N GLY A 447 -10.24 6.84 7.00
CA GLY A 447 -9.23 6.45 7.98
C GLY A 447 -7.81 6.53 7.42
N TYR A 448 -6.82 6.48 8.31
CA TYR A 448 -5.39 6.50 8.00
C TYR A 448 -4.71 5.25 8.53
N VAL A 449 -3.83 4.65 7.73
CA VAL A 449 -2.90 3.60 8.17
C VAL A 449 -1.45 4.04 7.94
N TYR A 450 -0.57 3.59 8.83
CA TYR A 450 0.80 4.13 8.95
C TYR A 450 1.86 3.07 8.65
N ALA A 451 2.07 2.75 7.37
CA ALA A 451 3.20 1.97 6.87
C ALA A 451 3.16 1.91 5.33
N ASN A 452 4.13 1.22 4.73
CA ASN A 452 4.14 0.86 3.30
C ASN A 452 3.49 -0.52 3.02
N LEU A 453 3.09 -1.25 4.06
CA LEU A 453 2.35 -2.51 3.99
C LEU A 453 1.34 -2.50 5.14
N ASN A 454 0.06 -2.41 4.82
CA ASN A 454 -1.01 -2.29 5.81
C ASN A 454 -2.14 -3.28 5.55
N GLN A 455 -2.73 -3.73 6.64
CA GLN A 455 -4.04 -4.37 6.69
C GLN A 455 -5.10 -3.31 6.97
N VAL A 456 -6.20 -3.35 6.22
CA VAL A 456 -7.49 -2.80 6.63
C VAL A 456 -8.52 -3.90 6.47
N SER A 457 -9.19 -4.30 7.53
CA SER A 457 -10.21 -5.34 7.53
C SER A 457 -11.51 -4.77 8.07
N ILE A 458 -12.63 -5.07 7.40
CA ILE A 458 -13.97 -4.73 7.88
C ILE A 458 -14.71 -6.03 8.15
N ILE A 459 -15.26 -6.17 9.34
CA ILE A 459 -16.01 -7.34 9.77
C ILE A 459 -17.41 -6.92 10.20
N ALA A 460 -18.43 -7.56 9.61
CA ALA A 460 -19.82 -7.35 9.96
C ALA A 460 -20.33 -8.47 10.86
N THR A 461 -20.96 -8.11 11.97
CA THR A 461 -21.67 -9.06 12.84
C THR A 461 -23.10 -8.56 13.01
N SER A 462 -24.08 -9.43 12.79
CA SER A 462 -25.49 -9.10 13.00
C SER A 462 -26.03 -9.79 14.24
N GLN A 463 -27.09 -9.28 14.85
CA GLN A 463 -27.85 -9.98 15.88
C GLN A 463 -29.32 -9.58 15.76
N LEU A 464 -30.21 -10.56 15.92
CA LEU A 464 -31.64 -10.29 15.98
C LEU A 464 -32.05 -10.01 17.41
N MET A 465 -32.83 -8.94 17.59
CA MET A 465 -33.34 -8.53 18.90
C MET A 465 -34.87 -8.62 18.88
N SER A 466 -35.44 -9.46 19.76
CA SER A 466 -36.88 -9.62 19.97
C SER A 466 -37.23 -9.36 21.44
N ASN A 467 -38.45 -8.86 21.71
CA ASN A 467 -38.98 -8.59 23.06
C ASN A 467 -38.15 -7.58 23.87
N ILE A 468 -37.71 -6.50 23.21
CA ILE A 468 -36.90 -5.46 23.83
C ILE A 468 -37.76 -4.61 24.80
N SER A 469 -37.34 -4.46 26.06
CA SER A 469 -38.09 -3.76 27.11
C SER A 469 -37.74 -2.27 27.30
N TYR A 470 -36.85 -1.69 26.47
CA TYR A 470 -36.39 -0.29 26.62
C TYR A 470 -37.34 0.73 26.03
N GLU A 471 -37.39 1.91 26.67
CA GLU A 471 -38.19 3.06 26.24
C GLU A 471 -37.89 3.53 24.80
N MET A 472 -36.66 3.32 24.30
CA MET A 472 -36.28 3.76 22.96
C MET A 472 -36.81 2.85 21.84
N PHE A 473 -37.22 1.61 22.14
CA PHE A 473 -37.67 0.62 21.16
C PHE A 473 -39.14 0.29 21.34
N ASN A 474 -39.89 0.27 20.24
CA ASN A 474 -41.26 -0.21 20.24
C ASN A 474 -41.30 -1.73 20.46
N LYS A 475 -41.94 -2.18 21.55
CA LYS A 475 -42.10 -3.58 21.95
C LYS A 475 -42.77 -4.47 20.89
N ASN A 476 -43.55 -3.89 19.97
CA ASN A 476 -44.28 -4.61 18.92
C ASN A 476 -43.49 -4.73 17.61
N LYS A 477 -42.21 -4.32 17.58
CA LYS A 477 -41.35 -4.41 16.40
C LYS A 477 -40.18 -5.36 16.62
N SER A 478 -39.72 -5.99 15.54
CA SER A 478 -38.45 -6.74 15.50
C SER A 478 -37.33 -5.84 14.99
N TYR A 479 -36.12 -5.99 15.55
CA TYR A 479 -34.94 -5.20 15.18
C TYR A 479 -33.77 -6.13 14.84
N MET A 480 -32.97 -5.73 13.84
CA MET A 480 -31.66 -6.32 13.58
C MET A 480 -30.59 -5.28 13.91
N SER A 481 -29.67 -5.61 14.81
CA SER A 481 -28.45 -4.85 15.02
C SER A 481 -27.35 -5.41 14.14
N VAL A 482 -26.57 -4.53 13.52
CA VAL A 482 -25.40 -4.88 12.71
C VAL A 482 -24.24 -4.01 13.15
N TYR A 483 -23.16 -4.64 13.58
CA TYR A 483 -21.91 -3.98 13.94
C TYR A 483 -20.93 -4.11 12.80
N PHE A 484 -20.42 -2.97 12.35
CA PHE A 484 -19.29 -2.89 11.43
C PHE A 484 -18.04 -2.50 12.21
N ASN A 485 -17.11 -3.44 12.36
CA ASN A 485 -15.83 -3.20 13.02
C ASN A 485 -14.76 -3.01 11.95
N ILE A 486 -13.98 -1.94 12.06
CA ILE A 486 -12.86 -1.65 11.18
C ILE A 486 -11.57 -1.88 11.93
N MET A 487 -10.79 -2.86 11.48
CA MET A 487 -9.52 -3.24 12.04
C MET A 487 -8.40 -2.78 11.10
N SER A 488 -7.40 -2.08 11.62
CA SER A 488 -6.18 -1.75 10.87
C SER A 488 -4.94 -2.27 11.58
N ASN A 489 -4.14 -3.08 10.89
CA ASN A 489 -2.92 -3.69 11.44
C ASN A 489 -3.09 -4.32 12.84
N GLY A 490 -4.25 -4.97 13.08
CA GLY A 490 -4.59 -5.62 14.35
C GLY A 490 -5.14 -4.69 15.45
N LYS A 491 -5.45 -3.43 15.14
CA LYS A 491 -6.10 -2.49 16.06
C LYS A 491 -7.50 -2.11 15.58
N LEU A 492 -8.44 -1.98 16.50
CA LEU A 492 -9.78 -1.45 16.20
C LEU A 492 -9.68 0.06 15.97
N GLU A 493 -10.00 0.50 14.75
CA GLU A 493 -9.97 1.92 14.35
C GLU A 493 -11.36 2.56 14.35
N GLY A 494 -12.42 1.75 14.19
CA GLY A 494 -13.78 2.23 14.13
C GLY A 494 -14.81 1.15 14.40
N LEU A 495 -15.90 1.56 15.03
CA LEU A 495 -17.08 0.76 15.31
C LEU A 495 -18.31 1.58 14.96
N THR A 496 -19.29 0.96 14.30
CA THR A 496 -20.61 1.54 14.10
C THR A 496 -21.63 0.46 14.23
N CYS A 497 -22.67 0.73 15.00
CA CYS A 497 -23.85 -0.10 15.08
C CYS A 497 -24.96 0.51 14.24
N VAL A 498 -25.58 -0.30 13.39
CA VAL A 498 -26.79 0.04 12.63
C VAL A 498 -27.92 -0.83 13.17
N ILE A 499 -28.99 -0.21 13.63
CA ILE A 499 -30.20 -0.91 14.07
C ILE A 499 -31.30 -0.64 13.06
N LEU A 500 -31.81 -1.71 12.46
CA LEU A 500 -32.83 -1.67 11.42
C LEU A 500 -34.18 -2.16 11.96
N GLU A 501 -35.25 -1.41 11.73
CA GLU A 501 -36.60 -1.76 12.19
C GLU A 501 -37.35 -2.70 11.23
N ASN A 502 -38.33 -3.46 11.78
CA ASN A 502 -39.31 -4.26 11.04
C ASN A 502 -38.71 -5.36 10.15
N ILE A 503 -37.61 -5.99 10.60
CA ILE A 503 -37.01 -7.12 9.88
C ILE A 503 -37.86 -8.38 10.08
N LYS A 504 -38.25 -9.04 8.97
CA LYS A 504 -39.04 -10.29 9.00
C LYS A 504 -38.17 -11.49 9.36
N PHE A 505 -38.60 -12.27 10.35
CA PHE A 505 -37.91 -13.48 10.86
C PHE A 505 -37.74 -14.60 9.81
N SER A 506 -38.60 -14.66 8.78
CA SER A 506 -38.79 -15.83 7.91
C SER A 506 -37.97 -15.86 6.61
N LEU A 507 -37.07 -14.90 6.39
CA LEU A 507 -36.37 -14.74 5.12
C LEU A 507 -34.87 -15.04 5.30
N ILE A 508 -34.38 -16.02 4.53
CA ILE A 508 -32.97 -16.48 4.56
C ILE A 508 -32.03 -15.49 3.83
N ASN A 509 -32.58 -14.49 3.10
CA ASN A 509 -31.85 -13.42 2.41
C ASN A 509 -32.65 -12.09 2.50
N THR A 510 -32.47 -11.27 3.54
CA THR A 510 -33.43 -10.16 3.79
C THR A 510 -33.00 -8.80 3.25
N THR A 511 -31.73 -8.43 3.36
CA THR A 511 -31.32 -7.05 3.03
C THR A 511 -29.98 -7.04 2.28
N PRO A 512 -29.96 -6.75 0.97
CA PRO A 512 -28.70 -6.56 0.25
C PRO A 512 -28.01 -5.29 0.74
N TYR A 513 -26.68 -5.31 0.74
CA TYR A 513 -25.89 -4.11 0.94
C TYR A 513 -24.67 -4.13 0.02
N ASN A 514 -24.25 -2.93 -0.37
CA ASN A 514 -23.05 -2.77 -1.17
C ASN A 514 -21.95 -2.16 -0.32
N THR A 515 -20.72 -2.59 -0.56
CA THR A 515 -19.53 -2.01 0.02
C THR A 515 -18.66 -1.44 -1.08
N SER A 516 -17.91 -0.41 -0.75
CA SER A 516 -17.05 0.30 -1.69
C SER A 516 -15.78 0.73 -0.99
N PHE A 517 -14.64 0.21 -1.44
CA PHE A 517 -13.33 0.46 -0.82
C PHE A 517 -12.37 1.13 -1.79
N THR A 518 -11.80 2.25 -1.35
CA THR A 518 -10.73 2.96 -2.08
C THR A 518 -9.62 3.32 -1.12
N SER A 519 -8.39 3.03 -1.47
CA SER A 519 -7.18 3.47 -0.77
C SER A 519 -6.39 4.46 -1.61
N ASN A 520 -5.77 5.43 -0.94
CA ASN A 520 -4.96 6.49 -1.53
C ASN A 520 -5.62 7.11 -2.78
N PHE A 521 -4.80 7.57 -3.70
CA PHE A 521 -5.19 8.25 -4.93
C PHE A 521 -5.34 7.26 -6.09
N LEU A 522 -5.88 6.07 -5.79
CA LEU A 522 -6.19 5.10 -6.82
C LEU A 522 -7.38 5.59 -7.64
N ASN A 523 -7.32 5.33 -8.94
CA ASN A 523 -8.37 5.69 -9.89
C ASN A 523 -9.44 4.59 -10.02
N TYR A 524 -9.40 3.59 -9.16
CA TYR A 524 -10.36 2.49 -9.12
C TYR A 524 -10.78 2.21 -7.68
N THR A 525 -11.98 1.65 -7.58
CA THR A 525 -12.63 1.29 -6.33
C THR A 525 -12.97 -0.19 -6.39
N ILE A 526 -12.89 -0.87 -5.25
CA ILE A 526 -13.36 -2.25 -5.13
C ILE A 526 -14.77 -2.18 -4.56
N ASP A 527 -15.75 -2.44 -5.43
CA ASP A 527 -17.15 -2.55 -5.05
C ASP A 527 -17.52 -4.03 -4.86
N LYS A 528 -18.34 -4.30 -3.86
CA LYS A 528 -18.85 -5.64 -3.55
C LYS A 528 -20.30 -5.57 -3.09
N LYS A 529 -21.06 -6.60 -3.44
CA LYS A 529 -22.40 -6.85 -2.93
C LYS A 529 -22.38 -8.02 -1.98
N ASP A 530 -23.01 -7.83 -0.84
CA ASP A 530 -23.19 -8.82 0.21
C ASP A 530 -24.64 -8.75 0.72
N TYR A 531 -25.02 -9.65 1.64
CA TYR A 531 -26.35 -9.67 2.25
C TYR A 531 -26.24 -9.65 3.77
N LEU A 532 -27.22 -9.06 4.46
CA LEU A 532 -27.40 -9.18 5.91
C LEU A 532 -28.28 -10.39 6.24
N ASN A 533 -27.83 -11.23 7.18
CA ASN A 533 -28.46 -12.49 7.56
C ASN A 533 -28.35 -12.71 9.07
N HIS A 534 -29.50 -12.80 9.75
CA HIS A 534 -29.61 -12.94 11.20
C HIS A 534 -29.46 -14.37 11.74
N ILE A 535 -29.51 -15.39 10.88
CA ILE A 535 -29.66 -16.79 11.30
C ILE A 535 -28.37 -17.35 11.94
N HIS A 536 -27.22 -16.75 11.67
CA HIS A 536 -25.92 -17.40 11.90
C HIS A 536 -25.18 -16.99 13.18
N THR A 537 -25.53 -15.88 13.81
CA THR A 537 -24.70 -15.25 14.86
C THR A 537 -25.26 -15.39 16.28
N SER A 538 -26.51 -15.87 16.44
CA SER A 538 -27.16 -16.01 17.75
C SER A 538 -26.80 -17.29 18.50
N ASN A 539 -26.29 -18.30 17.79
CA ASN A 539 -25.75 -19.52 18.38
C ASN A 539 -24.24 -19.49 18.14
N TYR A 540 -23.43 -19.79 19.16
CA TYR A 540 -21.95 -19.68 19.23
C TYR A 540 -21.12 -20.37 18.10
N THR A 541 -21.73 -20.79 16.99
CA THR A 541 -21.13 -21.57 15.90
C THR A 541 -20.46 -20.71 14.81
N ILE A 542 -20.93 -19.48 14.54
CA ILE A 542 -20.34 -18.59 13.52
C ILE A 542 -20.11 -17.19 14.11
N PRO A 543 -18.85 -16.75 14.32
CA PRO A 543 -18.57 -15.51 15.05
C PRO A 543 -18.73 -14.23 14.21
N PHE A 544 -18.90 -14.35 12.89
CA PHE A 544 -19.06 -13.19 12.01
C PHE A 544 -19.91 -13.51 10.79
N GLN A 545 -20.49 -12.47 10.20
CA GLN A 545 -21.38 -12.61 9.06
C GLN A 545 -20.64 -12.43 7.74
N THR A 546 -19.85 -11.35 7.62
CA THR A 546 -18.94 -11.11 6.50
C THR A 546 -17.61 -10.56 7.00
N VAL A 547 -16.55 -10.79 6.23
CA VAL A 547 -15.26 -10.11 6.43
C VAL A 547 -14.71 -9.67 5.08
N GLN A 548 -14.12 -8.48 5.02
CA GLN A 548 -13.42 -7.97 3.85
C GLN A 548 -12.05 -7.45 4.31
N SER A 549 -10.98 -8.16 3.93
CA SER A 549 -9.60 -7.85 4.31
C SER A 549 -8.81 -7.34 3.12
N TYR A 550 -8.28 -6.12 3.26
CA TYR A 550 -7.55 -5.41 2.24
C TYR A 550 -6.05 -5.36 2.56
N VAL A 551 -5.22 -5.73 1.58
CA VAL A 551 -3.78 -5.48 1.63
C VAL A 551 -3.49 -4.20 0.87
N LEU A 552 -2.91 -3.22 1.56
CA LEU A 552 -2.51 -1.95 0.99
C LEU A 552 -0.99 -1.86 0.97
N THR A 553 -0.39 -1.80 -0.21
CA THR A 553 1.07 -1.69 -0.33
C THR A 553 1.51 -0.93 -1.56
N ASN A 554 2.71 -0.35 -1.50
CA ASN A 554 3.37 0.33 -2.61
C ASN A 554 4.78 -0.22 -2.88
N ARG A 555 5.08 -1.41 -2.37
CA ARG A 555 6.36 -2.11 -2.56
C ARG A 555 6.15 -3.58 -2.90
N ILE A 556 7.19 -4.18 -3.46
CA ILE A 556 7.30 -5.64 -3.59
C ILE A 556 7.26 -6.27 -2.19
N ILE A 557 6.46 -7.30 -2.01
CA ILE A 557 6.38 -8.13 -0.80
C ILE A 557 7.54 -9.13 -0.80
N THR A 558 8.16 -9.29 0.35
CA THR A 558 9.32 -10.17 0.53
C THR A 558 8.99 -11.32 1.46
N LYS A 559 9.81 -12.38 1.39
CA LYS A 559 9.79 -13.47 2.37
C LYS A 559 9.86 -12.96 3.81
N SER A 560 10.68 -11.95 4.09
CA SER A 560 10.76 -11.34 5.43
C SER A 560 9.44 -10.72 5.86
N ASP A 561 8.69 -10.09 4.95
CA ASP A 561 7.37 -9.55 5.27
C ASP A 561 6.40 -10.67 5.67
N ILE A 562 6.36 -11.78 4.92
CA ILE A 562 5.52 -12.94 5.26
C ILE A 562 5.92 -13.53 6.60
N THR A 563 7.21 -13.78 6.84
CA THR A 563 7.70 -14.31 8.13
C THR A 563 7.37 -13.35 9.29
N ASN A 564 7.52 -12.04 9.09
CA ASN A 564 7.16 -11.05 10.10
C ASN A 564 5.66 -11.07 10.41
N TRP A 565 4.81 -11.30 9.42
CA TRP A 565 3.36 -11.41 9.60
C TRP A 565 2.92 -12.73 10.22
N LEU A 566 3.58 -13.84 9.91
CA LEU A 566 3.40 -15.12 10.62
C LEU A 566 3.68 -14.95 12.12
N ASN A 567 4.76 -14.25 12.47
CA ASN A 567 5.14 -13.99 13.86
C ASN A 567 4.20 -13.02 14.60
N ARG A 568 3.22 -12.41 13.91
CA ARG A 568 2.23 -11.51 14.52
C ARG A 568 0.98 -12.21 15.02
N SER A 569 0.80 -13.51 14.78
CA SER A 569 -0.40 -14.26 15.22
C SER A 569 -0.75 -14.03 16.69
N THR A 570 0.26 -13.97 17.57
CA THR A 570 0.12 -13.69 19.01
C THR A 570 -0.39 -12.29 19.32
N LYS A 571 -0.13 -11.29 18.46
CA LYS A 571 -0.58 -9.89 18.64
C LYS A 571 -2.06 -9.69 18.34
N TYR A 572 -2.68 -10.56 17.54
CA TYR A 572 -4.11 -10.47 17.23
C TYR A 572 -4.98 -11.03 18.38
N GLY A 573 -4.37 -11.70 19.36
CA GLY A 573 -5.09 -12.35 20.46
C GLY A 573 -5.93 -13.54 19.99
N LYS A 574 -6.46 -14.33 20.92
CA LYS A 574 -7.34 -15.47 20.62
C LYS A 574 -8.81 -15.08 20.42
N ASN A 575 -9.12 -13.78 20.35
CA ASN A 575 -10.45 -13.28 20.01
C ASN A 575 -10.77 -13.67 18.56
N TYR A 576 -11.96 -14.27 18.39
CA TYR A 576 -12.44 -14.80 17.11
C TYR A 576 -12.44 -13.77 15.96
N LEU A 577 -12.79 -12.52 16.22
CA LEU A 577 -12.91 -11.48 15.19
C LEU A 577 -11.53 -11.00 14.70
N ASN A 578 -10.60 -10.76 15.63
CA ASN A 578 -9.25 -10.35 15.29
C ASN A 578 -8.52 -11.43 14.51
N TYR A 579 -8.65 -12.68 14.96
CA TYR A 579 -7.99 -13.80 14.31
C TYR A 579 -8.58 -14.09 12.92
N THR A 580 -9.88 -13.83 12.72
CA THR A 580 -10.52 -13.81 11.40
C THR A 580 -9.87 -12.79 10.47
N CYS A 581 -9.71 -11.55 10.94
CA CYS A 581 -9.08 -10.48 10.17
C CYS A 581 -7.62 -10.83 9.83
N TYR A 582 -6.89 -11.40 10.79
CA TYR A 582 -5.52 -11.87 10.62
C TYR A 582 -5.41 -12.93 9.51
N GLY A 583 -6.19 -14.01 9.57
CA GLY A 583 -6.10 -15.10 8.59
C GLY A 583 -6.50 -14.70 7.18
N SER A 584 -7.62 -13.98 7.05
CA SER A 584 -8.08 -13.47 5.75
C SER A 584 -7.09 -12.48 5.12
N TYR A 585 -6.52 -11.57 5.91
CA TYR A 585 -5.44 -10.69 5.44
C TYR A 585 -4.16 -11.45 5.08
N LEU A 586 -3.75 -12.44 5.89
CA LEU A 586 -2.55 -13.23 5.60
C LEU A 586 -2.73 -14.03 4.30
N THR A 587 -3.95 -14.49 4.03
CA THR A 587 -4.31 -15.13 2.75
C THR A 587 -4.10 -14.14 1.60
N ALA A 588 -4.60 -12.90 1.73
CA ALA A 588 -4.46 -11.87 0.70
C ALA A 588 -2.99 -11.50 0.47
N LEU A 589 -2.24 -11.33 1.56
CA LEU A 589 -0.81 -11.03 1.50
C LEU A 589 -0.01 -12.15 0.82
N THR A 590 -0.41 -13.40 1.04
CA THR A 590 0.21 -14.58 0.43
C THR A 590 0.03 -14.59 -1.09
N ALA A 591 -1.16 -14.26 -1.59
CA ALA A 591 -1.39 -14.15 -3.04
C ALA A 591 -0.50 -13.08 -3.69
N VAL A 592 -0.38 -11.90 -3.06
CA VAL A 592 0.51 -10.82 -3.55
C VAL A 592 1.97 -11.26 -3.52
N TYR A 593 2.40 -11.93 -2.45
CA TYR A 593 3.77 -12.44 -2.32
C TYR A 593 4.10 -13.49 -3.39
N MET A 594 3.23 -14.48 -3.62
CA MET A 594 3.43 -15.49 -4.66
C MET A 594 3.54 -14.84 -6.05
N ASN A 595 2.70 -13.85 -6.35
CA ASN A 595 2.81 -13.11 -7.61
C ASN A 595 4.11 -12.31 -7.71
N ASP A 596 4.56 -11.68 -6.62
CA ASP A 596 5.83 -10.94 -6.58
C ASP A 596 7.05 -11.87 -6.80
N GLU A 597 7.04 -13.08 -6.24
CA GLU A 597 8.07 -14.09 -6.51
C GLU A 597 8.04 -14.55 -7.99
N MET A 598 6.86 -14.73 -8.57
CA MET A 598 6.74 -15.02 -10.01
C MET A 598 7.23 -13.87 -10.89
N CYS A 599 6.99 -12.63 -10.49
CA CYS A 599 7.55 -11.48 -11.19
C CYS A 599 9.08 -11.51 -11.12
N LYS A 600 9.70 -11.93 -10.01
CA LYS A 600 11.17 -12.07 -9.94
C LYS A 600 11.67 -13.14 -10.91
N TYR A 601 11.01 -14.29 -10.94
CA TYR A 601 11.35 -15.39 -11.85
C TYR A 601 11.25 -14.99 -13.32
N TYR A 602 10.06 -14.54 -13.77
CA TYR A 602 9.87 -14.12 -15.16
C TYR A 602 10.61 -12.83 -15.50
N GLY A 603 10.90 -11.99 -14.51
CA GLY A 603 11.74 -10.81 -14.66
C GLY A 603 13.16 -11.20 -15.07
N GLY A 604 13.77 -12.14 -14.34
CA GLY A 604 15.09 -12.69 -14.68
C GLY A 604 15.11 -13.34 -16.06
N TYR A 605 14.08 -14.12 -16.40
CA TYR A 605 13.96 -14.78 -17.70
C TYR A 605 13.81 -13.81 -18.89
N ASN A 606 13.07 -12.71 -18.71
CA ASN A 606 12.77 -11.75 -19.79
C ASN A 606 13.69 -10.51 -19.78
N ASN A 607 14.83 -10.53 -19.07
CA ASN A 607 15.68 -9.33 -18.88
C ASN A 607 14.85 -8.09 -18.45
N VAL A 608 13.87 -8.31 -17.56
CA VAL A 608 12.96 -7.28 -17.05
C VAL A 608 13.32 -6.99 -15.60
N THR A 609 13.62 -5.72 -15.32
CA THR A 609 13.62 -5.21 -13.95
C THR A 609 12.30 -4.50 -13.69
N PHE A 610 11.79 -4.60 -12.47
CA PHE A 610 10.47 -4.07 -12.15
C PHE A 610 10.38 -3.57 -10.71
N THR A 611 9.34 -2.79 -10.44
CA THR A 611 8.97 -2.36 -9.09
C THR A 611 7.46 -2.17 -8.98
N ARG A 612 6.95 -1.88 -7.78
CA ARG A 612 5.56 -1.44 -7.61
C ARG A 612 5.51 0.07 -7.81
N GLY A 613 4.81 0.52 -8.84
CA GLY A 613 4.81 1.93 -9.22
C GLY A 613 3.77 2.78 -8.50
N LYS A 614 2.61 2.19 -8.21
CA LYS A 614 1.48 2.83 -7.55
C LYS A 614 1.10 2.05 -6.28
N ASP A 615 0.15 2.58 -5.54
CA ASP A 615 -0.45 1.80 -4.46
C ASP A 615 -1.23 0.63 -5.05
N THR A 616 -1.28 -0.46 -4.33
CA THR A 616 -2.01 -1.66 -4.69
C THR A 616 -2.95 -1.96 -3.56
N GLN A 617 -4.23 -2.14 -3.89
CA GLN A 617 -5.23 -2.71 -3.01
C GLN A 617 -5.71 -4.04 -3.56
N THR A 618 -5.69 -5.06 -2.70
CA THR A 618 -6.25 -6.38 -2.98
C THR A 618 -7.28 -6.72 -1.93
N LEU A 619 -8.29 -7.51 -2.27
CA LEU A 619 -9.32 -7.94 -1.34
C LEU A 619 -9.34 -9.46 -1.25
N ILE A 620 -9.37 -10.00 -0.03
CA ILE A 620 -9.94 -11.31 0.26
C ILE A 620 -11.07 -11.12 1.27
N GLY A 621 -12.23 -11.68 0.96
CA GLY A 621 -13.39 -11.61 1.83
C GLY A 621 -14.07 -12.96 2.04
N VAL A 622 -14.99 -12.98 2.99
CA VAL A 622 -15.95 -14.06 3.20
C VAL A 622 -17.34 -13.43 3.16
N ASP A 623 -18.19 -13.94 2.27
CA ASP A 623 -19.57 -13.48 2.11
C ASP A 623 -20.51 -14.05 3.18
N SER A 624 -21.78 -13.67 3.10
CA SER A 624 -22.83 -14.14 4.00
C SER A 624 -23.18 -15.62 3.86
N TYR A 625 -22.67 -16.33 2.86
CA TYR A 625 -22.80 -17.77 2.66
C TYR A 625 -21.57 -18.54 3.18
N GLY A 626 -20.56 -17.85 3.69
CA GLY A 626 -19.31 -18.44 4.11
C GLY A 626 -18.39 -18.80 2.93
N THR A 627 -18.63 -18.26 1.74
CA THR A 627 -17.73 -18.41 0.59
C THR A 627 -16.57 -17.45 0.75
N THR A 628 -15.34 -17.95 0.69
CA THR A 628 -14.15 -17.09 0.61
C THR A 628 -13.95 -16.68 -0.84
N TYR A 629 -13.74 -15.40 -1.09
CA TYR A 629 -13.47 -14.87 -2.42
C TYR A 629 -12.22 -13.98 -2.42
N SER A 630 -11.48 -13.98 -3.52
CA SER A 630 -10.46 -12.96 -3.80
C SER A 630 -10.93 -11.99 -4.87
N ASN A 631 -10.54 -10.73 -4.78
CA ASN A 631 -10.75 -9.75 -5.83
C ASN A 631 -9.54 -8.84 -5.95
N ILE A 632 -8.68 -9.15 -6.91
CA ILE A 632 -7.52 -8.34 -7.26
C ILE A 632 -7.81 -7.64 -8.59
N TYR A 633 -8.42 -6.46 -8.52
CA TYR A 633 -8.93 -5.71 -9.68
C TYR A 633 -7.85 -5.39 -10.73
N ASP A 634 -6.69 -4.87 -10.31
CA ASP A 634 -5.56 -4.61 -11.20
C ASP A 634 -4.73 -5.90 -11.38
N PRO A 635 -4.77 -6.56 -12.55
CA PRO A 635 -4.03 -7.79 -12.79
C PRO A 635 -2.51 -7.61 -12.73
N THR A 636 -2.02 -6.38 -12.88
CA THR A 636 -0.59 -6.09 -12.81
C THR A 636 -0.11 -5.87 -11.38
N LEU A 637 -1.01 -5.73 -10.40
CA LEU A 637 -0.66 -5.35 -9.02
C LEU A 637 0.24 -4.10 -8.98
N ALA A 638 -0.06 -3.12 -9.85
CA ALA A 638 0.73 -1.92 -10.09
C ALA A 638 2.22 -2.14 -10.40
N ILE A 639 2.59 -3.32 -10.93
CA ILE A 639 3.95 -3.62 -11.35
C ILE A 639 4.29 -2.80 -12.59
N VAL A 640 5.41 -2.09 -12.51
CA VAL A 640 5.97 -1.30 -13.61
C VAL A 640 7.37 -1.80 -13.93
N ILE A 641 7.65 -1.94 -15.22
CA ILE A 641 8.98 -2.27 -15.75
C ILE A 641 9.86 -1.02 -15.62
N THR A 642 11.06 -1.19 -15.05
CA THR A 642 11.97 -0.09 -14.71
C THR A 642 13.17 0.04 -15.64
N ASN A 643 13.47 -0.97 -16.45
CA ASN A 643 14.48 -0.93 -17.51
C ASN A 643 13.83 -0.80 -18.90
N HIS A 644 14.63 -1.05 -19.95
CA HIS A 644 14.22 -0.94 -21.36
C HIS A 644 14.30 -2.30 -22.07
N PRO A 645 13.49 -3.30 -21.66
CA PRO A 645 13.41 -4.56 -22.38
C PRO A 645 12.78 -4.33 -23.77
N THR A 646 12.91 -5.33 -24.64
CA THR A 646 12.18 -5.37 -25.91
C THR A 646 10.66 -5.46 -25.67
N ILE A 647 9.90 -5.13 -26.71
CA ILE A 647 8.43 -5.22 -26.67
C ILE A 647 7.97 -6.65 -26.33
N ASN A 648 8.62 -7.69 -26.87
CA ASN A 648 8.22 -9.08 -26.63
C ASN A 648 8.50 -9.52 -25.20
N GLU A 649 9.67 -9.19 -24.66
CA GLU A 649 10.04 -9.48 -23.28
C GLU A 649 9.04 -8.85 -22.31
N SER A 650 8.61 -7.61 -22.60
CA SER A 650 7.57 -6.93 -21.82
C SER A 650 6.21 -7.64 -21.89
N ILE A 651 5.78 -8.04 -23.10
CA ILE A 651 4.52 -8.75 -23.32
C ILE A 651 4.55 -10.12 -22.65
N GLN A 652 5.64 -10.88 -22.78
CA GLN A 652 5.80 -12.20 -22.16
C GLN A 652 5.79 -12.10 -20.63
N PHE A 653 6.56 -11.16 -20.06
CA PHE A 653 6.57 -10.90 -18.62
C PHE A 653 5.16 -10.60 -18.09
N ARG A 654 4.44 -9.68 -18.75
CA ARG A 654 3.07 -9.31 -18.35
C ARG A 654 2.09 -10.46 -18.53
N PHE A 655 2.16 -11.19 -19.64
CA PHE A 655 1.27 -12.33 -19.91
C PHE A 655 1.42 -13.41 -18.86
N MET A 656 2.65 -13.82 -18.56
CA MET A 656 2.89 -14.87 -17.58
C MET A 656 2.47 -14.44 -16.17
N THR A 657 2.86 -13.24 -15.73
CA THR A 657 2.55 -12.76 -14.37
C THR A 657 1.05 -12.51 -14.16
N THR A 658 0.37 -11.87 -15.12
CA THR A 658 -1.05 -11.52 -15.00
C THR A 658 -1.97 -12.74 -15.18
N SER A 659 -1.59 -13.73 -16.00
CA SER A 659 -2.36 -14.97 -16.16
C SER A 659 -2.25 -15.88 -14.96
N MET A 660 -1.07 -15.95 -14.32
CA MET A 660 -0.85 -16.80 -13.14
C MET A 660 -1.41 -16.23 -11.85
N LEU A 661 -1.77 -14.94 -11.83
CA LEU A 661 -2.31 -14.29 -10.65
C LEU A 661 -3.56 -15.00 -10.10
N SER A 662 -4.49 -15.46 -10.95
CA SER A 662 -5.69 -16.18 -10.48
C SER A 662 -5.36 -17.51 -9.81
N GLU A 663 -4.29 -18.17 -10.26
CA GLU A 663 -3.80 -19.40 -9.65
C GLU A 663 -3.16 -19.11 -8.29
N TRP A 664 -2.42 -18.02 -8.13
CA TRP A 664 -1.89 -17.61 -6.82
C TRP A 664 -2.97 -17.21 -5.84
N GLU A 665 -4.03 -16.57 -6.32
CA GLU A 665 -5.23 -16.30 -5.54
C GLU A 665 -5.87 -17.62 -5.05
N ARG A 666 -6.00 -18.62 -5.95
CA ARG A 666 -6.50 -19.96 -5.60
C ARG A 666 -5.62 -20.66 -4.58
N GLN A 667 -4.31 -20.69 -4.79
CA GLN A 667 -3.36 -21.36 -3.90
C GLN A 667 -3.31 -20.71 -2.52
N ALA A 668 -3.38 -19.37 -2.46
CA ALA A 668 -3.45 -18.66 -1.19
C ALA A 668 -4.68 -19.06 -0.37
N ILE A 669 -5.87 -19.12 -0.98
CA ILE A 669 -7.09 -19.58 -0.29
C ILE A 669 -6.97 -21.06 0.09
N ARG A 670 -6.41 -21.92 -0.79
CA ARG A 670 -6.20 -23.35 -0.50
C ARG A 670 -5.29 -23.62 0.69
N LEU A 671 -4.28 -22.78 0.92
CA LEU A 671 -3.43 -22.88 2.12
C LEU A 671 -4.21 -22.73 3.43
N SER A 672 -5.43 -22.20 3.40
CA SER A 672 -6.33 -22.21 4.56
C SER A 672 -7.18 -23.50 4.70
N GLY A 673 -6.93 -24.51 3.85
CA GLY A 673 -7.61 -25.82 3.86
C GLY A 673 -8.98 -25.82 3.17
N GLN A 674 -9.22 -24.89 2.25
CA GLN A 674 -10.50 -24.74 1.55
C GLN A 674 -10.47 -25.34 0.14
N ASN A 675 -11.63 -25.75 -0.34
CA ASN A 675 -11.86 -26.17 -1.72
C ASN A 675 -12.13 -24.94 -2.56
N VAL A 676 -11.30 -24.72 -3.58
CA VAL A 676 -11.27 -23.47 -4.34
C VAL A 676 -11.35 -23.74 -5.83
N THR A 677 -12.21 -22.97 -6.48
CA THR A 677 -12.42 -22.91 -7.92
C THR A 677 -11.93 -21.56 -8.44
N GLU A 678 -11.38 -21.54 -9.65
CA GLU A 678 -10.99 -20.31 -10.35
C GLU A 678 -11.26 -20.44 -11.87
N PRO A 679 -11.31 -19.32 -12.62
CA PRO A 679 -11.63 -19.30 -14.04
C PRO A 679 -10.82 -20.22 -14.95
N LEU A 680 -9.50 -20.30 -14.80
CA LEU A 680 -8.65 -21.11 -15.69
C LEU A 680 -8.95 -22.59 -15.48
N TYR A 681 -9.12 -23.02 -14.23
CA TYR A 681 -9.54 -24.37 -13.86
C TYR A 681 -10.90 -24.72 -14.49
N GLN A 682 -11.87 -23.81 -14.43
CA GLN A 682 -13.17 -24.01 -15.08
C GLN A 682 -13.07 -24.00 -16.61
N PHE A 683 -12.22 -23.15 -17.18
CA PHE A 683 -11.90 -23.15 -18.60
C PHE A 683 -11.35 -24.49 -19.05
N TYR A 684 -10.32 -25.01 -18.37
CA TYR A 684 -9.75 -26.32 -18.68
C TYR A 684 -10.75 -27.46 -18.48
N LYS A 685 -11.60 -27.37 -17.46
CA LYS A 685 -12.67 -28.33 -17.23
C LYS A 685 -13.69 -28.33 -18.37
N ASP A 686 -14.11 -27.14 -18.82
CA ASP A 686 -15.08 -26.98 -19.91
C ASP A 686 -14.52 -27.47 -21.24
N LEU A 687 -13.23 -27.23 -21.53
CA LEU A 687 -12.55 -27.82 -22.68
C LEU A 687 -12.52 -29.36 -22.66
N GLY A 688 -12.69 -29.97 -21.48
CA GLY A 688 -12.73 -31.42 -21.28
C GLY A 688 -14.12 -32.05 -21.26
N ILE A 689 -15.21 -31.26 -21.36
CA ILE A 689 -16.58 -31.76 -21.32
C ILE A 689 -17.14 -31.84 -22.74
N LYS A 690 -17.60 -33.04 -23.13
CA LYS A 690 -18.28 -33.26 -24.43
C LYS A 690 -19.51 -32.36 -24.54
N ASN A 691 -19.61 -31.61 -25.65
CA ASN A 691 -20.66 -30.62 -25.94
C ASN A 691 -20.61 -29.30 -25.14
N ASN A 692 -19.51 -28.98 -24.45
CA ASN A 692 -19.32 -27.65 -23.89
C ASN A 692 -18.46 -26.83 -24.84
N THR A 693 -19.01 -25.72 -25.35
CA THR A 693 -18.29 -24.93 -26.35
C THR A 693 -17.61 -23.71 -25.73
N VAL A 694 -16.44 -23.35 -26.22
CA VAL A 694 -15.78 -22.08 -25.89
C VAL A 694 -15.70 -21.19 -27.12
N ILE A 695 -16.01 -19.91 -26.97
CA ILE A 695 -15.89 -18.89 -28.01
C ILE A 695 -14.63 -18.08 -27.76
N PHE A 696 -13.85 -17.92 -28.83
CA PHE A 696 -12.72 -17.00 -28.88
C PHE A 696 -13.12 -15.82 -29.77
N THR A 697 -13.04 -14.60 -29.25
CA THR A 697 -13.35 -13.38 -29.99
C THR A 697 -12.12 -12.48 -30.03
N ILE A 698 -11.62 -12.18 -31.21
CA ILE A 698 -10.56 -11.18 -31.42
C ILE A 698 -11.20 -9.90 -31.94
N ASP A 699 -10.95 -8.79 -31.26
CA ASP A 699 -11.28 -7.46 -31.74
C ASP A 699 -10.04 -6.82 -32.35
N ASN A 700 -10.03 -6.69 -33.67
CA ASN A 700 -8.87 -6.17 -34.41
C ASN A 700 -8.62 -4.67 -34.14
N SER A 701 -9.64 -3.92 -33.73
CA SER A 701 -9.52 -2.49 -33.45
C SER A 701 -8.82 -2.26 -32.11
N THR A 702 -9.24 -3.00 -31.08
CA THR A 702 -8.71 -2.86 -29.73
C THR A 702 -7.45 -3.71 -29.52
N GLY A 703 -7.34 -4.86 -30.19
CA GLY A 703 -6.28 -5.86 -29.98
C GLY A 703 -6.60 -6.82 -28.81
N LEU A 704 -7.87 -6.91 -28.41
CA LEU A 704 -8.31 -7.76 -27.31
C LEU A 704 -8.73 -9.14 -27.82
N LEU A 705 -8.22 -10.18 -27.17
CA LEU A 705 -8.72 -11.55 -27.28
C LEU A 705 -9.61 -11.85 -26.07
N THR A 706 -10.86 -12.24 -26.32
CA THR A 706 -11.83 -12.63 -25.29
C THR A 706 -12.16 -14.11 -25.41
N ILE A 707 -12.16 -14.83 -24.29
CA ILE A 707 -12.48 -16.25 -24.18
C ILE A 707 -13.67 -16.41 -23.24
N THR A 708 -14.75 -17.03 -23.71
CA THR A 708 -15.99 -17.22 -22.94
C THR A 708 -16.60 -18.59 -23.22
N PRO A 709 -17.10 -19.30 -22.20
CA PRO A 709 -17.88 -20.52 -22.44
C PRO A 709 -19.25 -20.18 -23.04
N THR A 710 -19.80 -21.06 -23.88
CA THR A 710 -21.15 -20.93 -24.44
C THR A 710 -22.22 -21.40 -23.48
N SER A 711 -21.89 -22.34 -22.59
CA SER A 711 -22.81 -22.84 -21.58
C SER A 711 -22.33 -22.40 -20.20
N ASN A 712 -23.25 -21.80 -19.44
CA ASN A 712 -23.06 -21.35 -18.06
C ASN A 712 -21.85 -20.38 -17.89
N ALA A 713 -22.03 -19.13 -18.35
CA ALA A 713 -21.07 -18.00 -18.30
C ALA A 713 -20.54 -17.70 -16.89
N SER A 714 -19.68 -18.60 -16.41
CA SER A 714 -19.12 -18.63 -15.06
C SER A 714 -17.74 -17.99 -15.00
N TYR A 715 -17.06 -17.91 -16.15
CA TYR A 715 -15.81 -17.16 -16.31
C TYR A 715 -15.74 -16.44 -17.66
N TYR A 716 -14.86 -15.46 -17.74
CA TYR A 716 -14.37 -14.92 -19.00
C TYR A 716 -12.91 -14.47 -18.86
N ILE A 717 -12.12 -14.66 -19.91
CA ILE A 717 -10.70 -14.29 -19.95
C ILE A 717 -10.51 -13.25 -21.05
N VAL A 718 -9.83 -12.15 -20.73
CA VAL A 718 -9.48 -11.12 -21.70
C VAL A 718 -7.98 -10.94 -21.72
N ILE A 719 -7.36 -11.07 -22.89
CA ILE A 719 -5.94 -10.85 -23.11
C ILE A 719 -5.78 -9.65 -24.01
N ASP A 720 -5.08 -8.62 -23.54
CA ASP A 720 -4.61 -7.52 -24.39
C ASP A 720 -3.35 -7.96 -25.12
N LEU A 721 -3.48 -8.26 -26.42
CA LEU A 721 -2.39 -8.78 -27.24
C LEU A 721 -1.27 -7.74 -27.47
N LYS A 722 -1.54 -6.45 -27.27
CA LYS A 722 -0.54 -5.38 -27.41
C LYS A 722 0.33 -5.25 -26.16
N THR A 723 -0.25 -5.47 -24.99
CA THR A 723 0.44 -5.29 -23.70
C THR A 723 0.78 -6.58 -22.98
N GLY A 724 0.19 -7.71 -23.39
CA GLY A 724 0.28 -8.99 -22.70
C GLY A 724 -0.53 -9.05 -21.41
N ILE A 725 -1.32 -8.04 -21.05
CA ILE A 725 -2.07 -8.07 -19.78
C ILE A 725 -3.29 -8.98 -19.91
N THR A 726 -3.37 -9.97 -19.05
CA THR A 726 -4.50 -10.91 -18.94
C THR A 726 -5.40 -10.53 -17.77
N LYS A 727 -6.71 -10.47 -18.01
CA LYS A 727 -7.76 -10.35 -17.00
C LYS A 727 -8.54 -11.65 -16.97
N VAL A 728 -8.53 -12.29 -15.81
CA VAL A 728 -9.15 -13.59 -15.56
C VAL A 728 -10.29 -13.39 -14.56
N MET A 729 -11.54 -13.49 -15.03
CA MET A 729 -12.71 -13.07 -14.27
C MET A 729 -13.64 -14.26 -14.00
N THR A 730 -14.13 -14.39 -12.77
CA THR A 730 -15.13 -15.38 -12.36
C THR A 730 -16.40 -14.70 -11.89
N LYS A 731 -17.53 -15.40 -12.01
CA LYS A 731 -18.79 -15.01 -11.39
C LYS A 731 -18.86 -15.52 -9.95
N THR A 732 -19.29 -14.70 -9.00
CA THR A 732 -19.55 -15.11 -7.60
C THR A 732 -20.92 -15.73 -7.42
N THR A 733 -21.17 -16.27 -6.23
CA THR A 733 -22.49 -16.72 -5.74
C THR A 733 -23.57 -15.65 -5.84
N GLU A 734 -23.19 -14.37 -5.70
CA GLU A 734 -24.07 -13.20 -5.80
C GLU A 734 -24.26 -12.69 -7.24
N ASN A 735 -23.76 -13.44 -8.23
CA ASN A 735 -23.70 -13.07 -9.65
C ASN A 735 -22.78 -11.88 -9.97
N GLU A 736 -21.84 -11.51 -9.09
CA GLU A 736 -20.86 -10.46 -9.36
C GLU A 736 -19.68 -10.98 -10.17
N LEU A 737 -19.10 -10.17 -11.05
CA LEU A 737 -17.87 -10.51 -11.76
C LEU A 737 -16.66 -9.99 -10.99
N ILE A 738 -15.82 -10.89 -10.49
CA ILE A 738 -14.60 -10.58 -9.75
C ILE A 738 -13.37 -11.11 -10.49
N LYS A 739 -12.22 -10.44 -10.33
CA LYS A 739 -10.94 -10.96 -10.80
C LYS A 739 -10.30 -11.78 -9.67
N GLY A 740 -10.62 -13.06 -9.59
CA GLY A 740 -10.07 -13.90 -8.52
C GLY A 740 -10.62 -15.32 -8.46
N ALA A 741 -10.48 -15.92 -7.28
CA ALA A 741 -10.87 -17.29 -6.97
C ALA A 741 -11.95 -17.31 -5.89
N ILE A 742 -12.77 -18.37 -5.87
CA ILE A 742 -13.87 -18.56 -4.92
C ILE A 742 -13.80 -19.95 -4.29
N SER A 743 -14.07 -20.04 -2.99
CA SER A 743 -14.21 -21.33 -2.30
C SER A 743 -15.61 -21.91 -2.38
N ASN A 744 -15.80 -23.12 -1.84
CA ASN A 744 -17.15 -23.65 -1.66
C ASN A 744 -17.87 -22.92 -0.50
N PRO A 745 -19.20 -22.75 -0.57
CA PRO A 745 -19.99 -22.15 0.51
C PRO A 745 -19.76 -22.83 1.87
N GLY A 746 -19.84 -22.03 2.93
CA GLY A 746 -19.70 -22.46 4.34
C GLY A 746 -18.27 -22.69 4.83
N GLN A 747 -17.25 -22.68 3.97
CA GLN A 747 -15.88 -23.02 4.36
C GLN A 747 -15.10 -21.87 5.03
N GLY A 748 -15.47 -20.63 4.74
CA GLY A 748 -14.81 -19.40 5.18
C GLY A 748 -15.15 -18.97 6.62
N TYR A 749 -16.29 -19.38 7.19
CA TYR A 749 -16.66 -19.00 8.56
C TYR A 749 -15.61 -19.39 9.61
N CYS A 750 -14.81 -20.42 9.33
CA CYS A 750 -13.78 -20.95 10.22
C CYS A 750 -12.46 -20.13 10.23
N TYR A 751 -12.38 -18.98 9.55
CA TYR A 751 -11.24 -18.05 9.68
C TYR A 751 -11.01 -17.54 11.11
N HIS A 752 -11.99 -17.66 11.99
CA HIS A 752 -11.83 -17.31 13.39
C HIS A 752 -10.86 -18.23 14.15
N ARG A 753 -10.58 -19.45 13.65
CA ARG A 753 -9.58 -20.40 14.19
C ARG A 753 -9.02 -21.31 13.10
N ASP A 754 -9.73 -22.39 12.77
CA ASP A 754 -9.20 -23.53 12.01
C ASP A 754 -8.52 -23.10 10.71
N ARG A 755 -9.17 -22.27 9.89
CA ARG A 755 -8.61 -21.81 8.60
C ARG A 755 -7.37 -20.96 8.77
N SER A 756 -7.37 -20.09 9.78
CA SER A 756 -6.22 -19.25 10.11
C SER A 756 -5.06 -20.07 10.65
N ASN A 757 -5.33 -21.06 11.51
CA ASN A 757 -4.31 -21.97 12.05
C ASN A 757 -3.69 -22.82 10.94
N THR A 758 -4.52 -23.45 10.10
CA THR A 758 -4.06 -24.23 8.94
C THR A 758 -3.22 -23.35 8.01
N LEU A 759 -3.67 -22.14 7.70
CA LEU A 759 -2.89 -21.18 6.90
C LEU A 759 -1.53 -20.89 7.54
N THR A 760 -1.50 -20.54 8.83
CA THR A 760 -0.23 -20.21 9.50
C THR A 760 0.72 -21.40 9.57
N ASP A 761 0.20 -22.61 9.78
CA ASP A 761 1.00 -23.83 9.85
C ASP A 761 1.59 -24.17 8.48
N LEU A 762 0.75 -24.26 7.43
CA LEU A 762 1.19 -24.59 6.09
C LEU A 762 2.10 -23.52 5.50
N LEU A 763 1.74 -22.25 5.66
CA LEU A 763 2.59 -21.15 5.21
C LEU A 763 3.89 -21.10 6.00
N GLY A 764 3.84 -21.33 7.33
CA GLY A 764 5.03 -21.44 8.17
C GLY A 764 5.97 -22.55 7.72
N LYS A 765 5.43 -23.75 7.43
CA LYS A 765 6.17 -24.89 6.84
C LYS A 765 6.78 -24.50 5.49
N PHE A 766 6.03 -23.85 4.61
CA PHE A 766 6.53 -23.35 3.33
C PHE A 766 7.67 -22.31 3.49
N MET A 767 7.55 -21.39 4.46
CA MET A 767 8.58 -20.38 4.73
C MET A 767 9.83 -20.94 5.41
N ASN A 768 9.68 -21.97 6.25
CA ASN A 768 10.79 -22.66 6.92
C ASN A 768 11.52 -23.62 5.99
N PHE A 769 10.79 -24.31 5.11
CA PHE A 769 11.35 -25.09 4.02
C PHE A 769 12.32 -24.25 3.19
N THR A 770 11.91 -23.01 2.86
CA THR A 770 12.79 -22.07 2.15
C THR A 770 13.92 -21.47 3.01
N LYS A 771 14.07 -21.84 4.29
CA LYS A 771 15.06 -21.31 5.27
C LYS A 771 16.08 -22.36 5.73
N SER A 772 15.71 -23.63 5.83
CA SER A 772 16.56 -24.76 6.23
C SER A 772 16.49 -25.86 5.18
N ASP A 773 17.66 -26.27 4.67
CA ASP A 773 17.90 -27.31 3.64
C ASP A 773 17.75 -26.92 2.16
N LEU A 774 17.98 -25.65 1.80
CA LEU A 774 18.30 -25.24 0.42
C LEU A 774 19.82 -25.29 0.16
N GLY A 775 20.40 -26.48 0.23
CA GLY A 775 21.52 -26.79 -0.66
C GLY A 775 21.00 -26.91 -2.10
N SER A 776 21.91 -26.86 -3.09
CA SER A 776 21.72 -26.95 -4.56
C SER A 776 20.58 -27.85 -5.09
N LYS A 777 20.13 -28.83 -4.30
CA LYS A 777 19.11 -29.82 -4.61
C LYS A 777 17.69 -29.25 -4.75
N LEU A 778 17.28 -28.21 -4.01
CA LEU A 778 15.96 -27.60 -4.24
C LEU A 778 15.94 -26.68 -5.44
N THR A 779 17.04 -25.97 -5.71
CA THR A 779 17.17 -25.17 -6.94
C THR A 779 17.08 -26.10 -8.15
N SER A 780 17.76 -27.25 -8.06
CA SER A 780 17.59 -28.39 -8.96
C SER A 780 16.13 -28.83 -9.09
N ASP A 781 15.44 -29.12 -8.00
CA ASP A 781 14.06 -29.65 -8.06
C ASP A 781 13.05 -28.59 -8.57
N ILE A 782 13.26 -27.30 -8.28
CA ILE A 782 12.46 -26.18 -8.81
C ILE A 782 12.77 -25.94 -10.29
N GLU A 783 14.05 -25.99 -10.68
CA GLU A 783 14.46 -25.91 -12.08
C GLU A 783 13.93 -27.11 -12.88
N ASP A 784 13.86 -28.29 -12.26
CA ASP A 784 13.30 -29.49 -12.86
C ASP A 784 11.77 -29.40 -13.00
N ILE A 785 11.04 -28.93 -11.98
CA ILE A 785 9.58 -28.72 -12.03
C ILE A 785 9.22 -27.59 -13.02
N ALA A 786 9.97 -26.48 -13.00
CA ALA A 786 9.81 -25.39 -13.96
C ALA A 786 10.16 -25.86 -15.38
N GLY A 787 11.21 -26.67 -15.52
CA GLY A 787 11.63 -27.29 -16.76
C GLY A 787 10.55 -28.20 -17.35
N GLN A 788 10.00 -29.11 -16.56
CA GLN A 788 8.89 -29.98 -16.95
C GLN A 788 7.62 -29.20 -17.33
N THR A 789 7.30 -28.14 -16.58
CA THR A 789 6.16 -27.26 -16.85
C THR A 789 6.33 -26.51 -18.17
N LEU A 790 7.54 -26.02 -18.46
CA LEU A 790 7.87 -25.31 -19.70
C LEU A 790 7.98 -26.26 -20.91
N ILE A 791 8.49 -27.49 -20.73
CA ILE A 791 8.45 -28.55 -21.76
C ILE A 791 6.99 -28.86 -22.10
N THR A 792 6.14 -29.05 -21.09
CA THR A 792 4.72 -29.39 -21.26
C THR A 792 3.95 -28.25 -21.93
N ALA A 793 4.13 -27.01 -21.46
CA ALA A 793 3.53 -25.82 -22.06
C ALA A 793 4.05 -25.59 -23.49
N GLY A 794 5.35 -25.80 -23.72
CA GLY A 794 5.98 -25.68 -25.03
C GLY A 794 5.45 -26.69 -26.05
N ILE A 795 5.29 -27.96 -25.66
CA ILE A 795 4.76 -29.03 -26.51
C ILE A 795 3.27 -28.83 -26.82
N LEU A 796 2.47 -28.40 -25.84
CA LEU A 796 1.07 -28.01 -26.07
C LEU A 796 0.96 -26.82 -27.04
N MET A 797 1.92 -25.89 -27.00
CA MET A 797 2.01 -24.76 -27.93
C MET A 797 2.53 -25.15 -29.33
N ILE A 798 3.40 -26.16 -29.44
CA ILE A 798 3.81 -26.74 -30.73
C ILE A 798 2.61 -27.44 -31.40
N GLY A 799 1.82 -28.20 -30.64
CA GLY A 799 0.65 -28.95 -31.15
C GLY A 799 -0.54 -28.09 -31.59
N SER A 800 -0.59 -26.81 -31.21
CA SER A 800 -1.67 -25.86 -31.60
C SER A 800 -1.37 -25.05 -32.87
N GLY A 801 -0.19 -25.23 -33.50
CA GLY A 801 0.15 -24.71 -34.82
C GLY A 801 0.41 -23.19 -34.94
N VAL A 802 -0.14 -22.35 -34.07
CA VAL A 802 -0.05 -20.87 -34.16
C VAL A 802 1.17 -20.26 -33.45
N ALA A 803 1.91 -21.06 -32.66
CA ALA A 803 3.01 -20.60 -31.81
C ALA A 803 4.26 -21.50 -31.82
N ALA A 804 4.46 -22.32 -32.86
CA ALA A 804 5.51 -23.34 -32.91
C ALA A 804 6.94 -22.84 -32.57
N PRO A 805 7.43 -21.66 -33.01
CA PRO A 805 8.76 -21.18 -32.63
C PRO A 805 8.90 -20.83 -31.14
N VAL A 806 7.82 -20.38 -30.50
CA VAL A 806 7.75 -20.07 -29.06
C VAL A 806 7.62 -21.36 -28.26
N GLY A 807 6.79 -22.31 -28.73
CA GLY A 807 6.67 -23.63 -28.14
C GLY A 807 7.99 -24.40 -28.19
N VAL A 808 8.70 -24.38 -29.33
CA VAL A 808 10.05 -24.93 -29.48
C VAL A 808 11.04 -24.26 -28.53
N GLY A 809 10.99 -22.93 -28.40
CA GLY A 809 11.82 -22.19 -27.44
C GLY A 809 11.56 -22.59 -25.99
N LEU A 810 10.29 -22.71 -25.58
CA LEU A 810 9.90 -23.16 -24.24
C LEU A 810 10.30 -24.62 -23.97
N THR A 811 10.21 -25.50 -24.98
CA THR A 811 10.69 -26.88 -24.88
C THR A 811 12.21 -26.94 -24.71
N PHE A 812 12.98 -26.19 -25.50
CA PHE A 812 14.45 -26.16 -25.35
C PHE A 812 14.91 -25.55 -24.02
N ILE A 813 14.20 -24.53 -23.55
CA ILE A 813 14.47 -23.88 -22.27
C ILE A 813 14.10 -24.79 -21.11
N GLY A 814 12.97 -25.49 -21.21
CA GLY A 814 12.59 -26.46 -20.20
C GLY A 814 13.53 -27.67 -20.14
N VAL A 815 14.04 -28.13 -21.29
CA VAL A 815 15.14 -29.13 -21.36
C VAL A 815 16.43 -28.57 -20.74
N GLY A 816 16.77 -27.31 -21.01
CA GLY A 816 17.93 -26.64 -20.39
C GLY A 816 17.84 -26.55 -18.87
N LEU A 817 16.65 -26.29 -18.33
CA LEU A 817 16.41 -26.26 -16.88
C LEU A 817 16.46 -27.66 -16.25
N CYS A 818 15.97 -28.71 -16.93
CA CYS A 818 16.12 -30.11 -16.50
C CYS A 818 17.57 -30.63 -16.61
N LEU A 819 18.40 -30.07 -17.51
CA LEU A 819 19.83 -30.39 -17.57
C LEU A 819 20.62 -29.64 -16.50
N ASN A 820 20.25 -28.39 -16.23
CA ASN A 820 20.85 -27.59 -15.17
C ASN A 820 20.53 -28.18 -13.77
N SER A 821 19.34 -28.76 -13.60
CA SER A 821 18.94 -29.40 -12.34
C SER A 821 19.81 -30.61 -11.97
N VAL A 822 20.35 -31.33 -12.96
CA VAL A 822 21.31 -32.42 -12.72
C VAL A 822 22.77 -31.97 -12.76
N GLY A 823 23.02 -30.66 -12.79
CA GLY A 823 24.35 -30.06 -12.66
C GLY A 823 25.08 -29.72 -13.96
N ALA A 824 24.43 -29.76 -15.12
CA ALA A 824 25.02 -29.35 -16.40
C ALA A 824 25.04 -27.82 -16.52
N THR A 825 26.17 -27.20 -16.17
CA THR A 825 26.29 -25.74 -16.01
C THR A 825 27.16 -25.06 -17.07
N ASN A 826 27.93 -25.83 -17.87
CA ASN A 826 28.75 -25.32 -18.96
C ASN A 826 28.20 -25.72 -20.34
N PRO A 827 28.42 -24.93 -21.41
CA PRO A 827 27.94 -25.25 -22.76
C PRO A 827 28.45 -26.58 -23.33
N SER A 828 29.62 -27.03 -22.90
CA SER A 828 30.20 -28.33 -23.28
C SER A 828 29.49 -29.53 -22.62
N ASP A 829 28.81 -29.31 -21.49
CA ASP A 829 28.16 -30.38 -20.70
C ASP A 829 26.92 -30.92 -21.41
N VAL A 830 26.32 -30.13 -22.31
CA VAL A 830 25.17 -30.50 -23.14
C VAL A 830 25.53 -31.60 -24.16
N LEU A 831 26.83 -31.83 -24.43
CA LEU A 831 27.32 -32.92 -25.29
C LEU A 831 27.69 -34.18 -24.51
N ASN A 832 27.64 -34.14 -23.17
CA ASN A 832 28.01 -35.26 -22.31
C ASN A 832 26.77 -36.11 -21.97
N LEU A 833 26.75 -37.37 -22.43
CA LEU A 833 25.63 -38.30 -22.25
C LEU A 833 25.28 -38.60 -20.79
N TYR A 834 26.21 -38.39 -19.85
CA TYR A 834 25.99 -38.60 -18.43
C TYR A 834 24.88 -37.69 -17.88
N TYR A 835 24.93 -36.38 -18.19
CA TYR A 835 23.90 -35.43 -17.77
C TYR A 835 22.56 -35.67 -18.46
N TRP A 836 22.59 -36.14 -19.71
CA TRP A 836 21.37 -36.56 -20.40
C TRP A 836 20.75 -37.80 -19.77
N ALA A 837 21.55 -38.78 -19.34
CA ALA A 837 21.06 -39.99 -18.68
C ALA A 837 20.40 -39.70 -17.32
N ASP A 838 20.95 -38.75 -16.55
CA ASP A 838 20.41 -38.36 -15.24
C ASP A 838 19.21 -37.39 -15.36
N ALA A 839 19.16 -36.51 -16.37
CA ALA A 839 18.00 -35.63 -16.64
C ALA A 839 16.87 -36.32 -17.42
N LEU A 840 17.17 -37.44 -18.09
CA LEU A 840 16.24 -38.20 -18.92
C LEU A 840 14.91 -38.52 -18.21
N PRO A 841 14.88 -38.98 -16.94
CA PRO A 841 13.65 -39.33 -16.25
C PRO A 841 12.69 -38.16 -16.01
N SER A 842 13.17 -36.92 -16.07
CA SER A 842 12.37 -35.69 -15.95
C SER A 842 11.98 -35.12 -17.31
N ILE A 843 12.88 -35.20 -18.29
CA ILE A 843 12.64 -34.76 -19.67
C ILE A 843 11.70 -35.71 -20.40
N LEU A 844 11.88 -37.04 -20.33
CA LEU A 844 11.10 -38.02 -21.09
C LEU A 844 9.60 -37.92 -20.78
N PRO A 845 9.14 -37.91 -19.52
CA PRO A 845 7.71 -37.84 -19.21
C PRO A 845 7.06 -36.50 -19.54
N ALA A 846 7.84 -35.41 -19.54
CA ALA A 846 7.37 -34.08 -19.98
C ALA A 846 7.37 -33.94 -21.51
N ALA A 847 8.32 -34.61 -22.19
CA ALA A 847 8.49 -34.62 -23.64
C ALA A 847 7.62 -35.66 -24.37
N ILE A 848 7.12 -36.66 -23.65
CA ILE A 848 6.14 -37.64 -24.14
C ILE A 848 4.74 -37.10 -23.85
N PRO A 849 4.04 -36.46 -24.81
CA PRO A 849 2.65 -36.80 -24.94
C PRO A 849 2.59 -38.19 -25.57
N TYR A 850 2.00 -39.16 -24.86
CA TYR A 850 1.19 -40.18 -25.54
C TYR A 850 1.88 -40.98 -26.68
N THR A 851 2.95 -41.74 -26.42
CA THR A 851 3.39 -42.77 -27.38
C THR A 851 2.85 -44.17 -27.08
N SER A 852 2.19 -44.39 -25.93
CA SER A 852 1.59 -45.71 -25.63
C SER A 852 0.28 -45.72 -24.83
N ILE A 853 -0.39 -44.58 -24.65
CA ILE A 853 -1.82 -44.57 -24.35
C ILE A 853 -2.49 -43.99 -25.60
N GLU A 854 -3.41 -44.74 -26.17
CA GLU A 854 -4.07 -44.48 -27.44
C GLU A 854 -4.44 -43.01 -27.70
N ARG A 855 -4.17 -42.55 -28.94
CA ARG A 855 -4.72 -41.38 -29.65
C ARG A 855 -5.68 -40.50 -28.83
N ASN A 856 -5.16 -39.60 -28.00
CA ASN A 856 -5.97 -38.53 -27.40
C ASN A 856 -5.17 -37.22 -27.32
N ALA A 857 -4.72 -36.73 -28.49
CA ALA A 857 -4.52 -35.30 -28.68
C ALA A 857 -5.84 -34.57 -28.32
N ILE A 858 -5.76 -33.34 -27.83
CA ILE A 858 -6.95 -32.46 -27.80
C ILE A 858 -7.42 -32.38 -29.26
N LYS A 859 -8.48 -33.10 -29.60
CA LYS A 859 -8.95 -33.15 -30.97
C LYS A 859 -9.91 -31.98 -31.11
N LEU A 860 -9.57 -31.03 -31.97
CA LEU A 860 -10.54 -30.06 -32.47
C LEU A 860 -11.65 -30.86 -33.15
N THR A 861 -12.79 -31.01 -32.48
CA THR A 861 -13.92 -31.80 -32.98
C THR A 861 -14.85 -30.98 -33.82
N ARG A 862 -14.93 -29.67 -33.53
CA ARG A 862 -15.66 -28.70 -34.33
C ARG A 862 -14.99 -27.34 -34.22
N MET A 863 -14.78 -26.72 -35.38
CA MET A 863 -14.50 -25.29 -35.47
C MET A 863 -15.70 -24.67 -36.18
N GLY A 864 -16.40 -23.77 -35.51
CA GLY A 864 -17.47 -23.00 -36.15
C GLY A 864 -16.89 -22.11 -37.24
N VAL A 865 -17.70 -21.79 -38.25
CA VAL A 865 -17.34 -20.80 -39.26
C VAL A 865 -17.02 -19.49 -38.54
N PRO A 866 -15.83 -18.88 -38.76
CA PRO A 866 -15.52 -17.60 -38.16
C PRO A 866 -16.57 -16.56 -38.55
N ILE A 867 -17.21 -15.96 -37.56
CA ILE A 867 -18.18 -14.90 -37.79
C ILE A 867 -17.42 -13.58 -37.73
N ILE A 868 -17.45 -12.84 -38.84
CA ILE A 868 -16.86 -11.51 -38.95
C ILE A 868 -18.01 -10.50 -38.88
N ALA A 869 -18.02 -9.69 -37.83
CA ALA A 869 -18.99 -8.61 -37.68
C ALA A 869 -18.33 -7.42 -36.97
N ASN A 870 -18.51 -6.22 -37.51
CA ASN A 870 -18.05 -4.96 -36.90
C ASN A 870 -16.56 -4.97 -36.47
N GLY A 871 -15.67 -5.54 -37.29
CA GLY A 871 -14.24 -5.61 -37.00
C GLY A 871 -13.82 -6.65 -35.95
N LYS A 872 -14.76 -7.48 -35.48
CA LYS A 872 -14.51 -8.62 -34.59
C LYS A 872 -14.56 -9.92 -35.37
N ILE A 873 -13.67 -10.84 -35.00
CA ILE A 873 -13.64 -12.21 -35.51
C ILE A 873 -13.95 -13.13 -34.33
N ALA A 874 -15.08 -13.82 -34.37
CA ALA A 874 -15.46 -14.80 -33.37
C ALA A 874 -15.38 -16.22 -33.96
N CYS A 875 -14.73 -17.12 -33.25
CA CYS A 875 -14.65 -18.53 -33.61
C CYS A 875 -15.17 -19.39 -32.47
N GLN A 876 -16.11 -20.27 -32.80
CA GLN A 876 -16.59 -21.31 -31.91
C GLN A 876 -15.62 -22.50 -31.97
N ILE A 877 -15.16 -23.00 -30.83
CA ILE A 877 -14.23 -24.14 -30.77
C ILE A 877 -14.79 -25.20 -29.81
N ASP A 878 -15.08 -26.39 -30.34
CA ASP A 878 -15.31 -27.60 -29.56
C ASP A 878 -14.07 -28.47 -29.60
N LEU A 879 -13.65 -28.92 -28.42
CA LEU A 879 -12.57 -29.89 -28.26
C LEU A 879 -13.20 -31.15 -27.65
N GLU A 880 -13.02 -32.35 -28.23
CA GLU A 880 -13.25 -33.57 -27.44
C GLU A 880 -12.02 -33.80 -26.56
N LYS A 881 -12.29 -34.19 -25.31
CA LYS A 881 -11.36 -35.10 -24.65
C LYS A 881 -12.05 -35.95 -23.59
N SER A 882 -11.78 -37.25 -23.62
CA SER A 882 -11.74 -38.03 -22.38
C SER A 882 -10.57 -37.50 -21.55
N ILE A 883 -10.80 -36.51 -20.68
CA ILE A 883 -9.95 -36.27 -19.51
C ILE A 883 -10.66 -37.01 -18.36
N PRO A 884 -10.26 -38.26 -18.03
CA PRO A 884 -10.80 -38.91 -16.85
C PRO A 884 -10.64 -38.01 -15.64
N LYS A 885 -11.65 -37.99 -14.75
CA LYS A 885 -11.62 -37.30 -13.45
C LYS A 885 -10.34 -37.59 -12.65
N THR A 886 -9.68 -38.71 -12.92
CA THR A 886 -8.47 -39.20 -12.25
C THR A 886 -7.14 -38.69 -12.84
N VAL A 887 -7.12 -38.01 -13.99
CA VAL A 887 -5.84 -37.59 -14.62
C VAL A 887 -5.20 -36.40 -13.92
N HIS A 888 -5.96 -35.46 -13.37
CA HIS A 888 -5.40 -34.34 -12.60
C HIS A 888 -4.75 -34.84 -11.30
N ASP A 889 -5.46 -35.68 -10.55
CA ASP A 889 -4.95 -36.29 -9.33
C ASP A 889 -3.76 -37.21 -9.63
N LYS A 890 -3.81 -37.97 -10.73
CA LYS A 890 -2.69 -38.81 -11.17
C LYS A 890 -1.48 -38.00 -11.63
N MET A 891 -1.65 -36.96 -12.45
CA MET A 891 -0.53 -36.10 -12.89
C MET A 891 0.13 -35.39 -11.72
N ILE A 892 -0.66 -34.88 -10.78
CA ILE A 892 -0.11 -34.23 -9.60
C ILE A 892 0.53 -35.25 -8.67
N ASN A 893 -0.08 -36.42 -8.44
CA ASN A 893 0.53 -37.48 -7.63
C ASN A 893 1.82 -38.02 -8.26
N ASP A 894 1.86 -38.20 -9.58
CA ASP A 894 3.05 -38.65 -10.33
C ASP A 894 4.16 -37.59 -10.31
N SER A 895 3.82 -36.29 -10.37
CA SER A 895 4.78 -35.18 -10.22
C SER A 895 5.28 -35.05 -8.77
N ILE A 896 4.39 -35.20 -7.78
CA ILE A 896 4.75 -35.22 -6.37
C ILE A 896 5.63 -36.44 -6.07
N ASP A 897 5.40 -37.56 -6.75
CA ASP A 897 6.17 -38.77 -6.56
C ASP A 897 7.63 -38.65 -6.99
N LYS A 898 7.90 -37.75 -7.93
CA LYS A 898 9.23 -37.39 -8.43
C LYS A 898 9.95 -36.34 -7.58
N VAL A 899 9.29 -35.72 -6.62
CA VAL A 899 9.93 -34.77 -5.69
C VAL A 899 10.86 -35.54 -4.75
N ALA A 900 12.17 -35.27 -4.86
CA ALA A 900 13.20 -35.97 -4.10
C ALA A 900 13.12 -35.69 -2.59
N SER A 901 12.64 -34.51 -2.20
CA SER A 901 12.40 -34.17 -0.80
C SER A 901 11.13 -34.82 -0.27
N SER A 902 11.27 -35.81 0.62
CA SER A 902 10.13 -36.46 1.29
C SER A 902 9.21 -35.47 2.02
N LYS A 903 9.79 -34.46 2.68
CA LYS A 903 9.03 -33.40 3.37
C LYS A 903 8.23 -32.51 2.39
N LEU A 904 8.79 -32.18 1.23
CA LEU A 904 8.09 -31.40 0.20
C LEU A 904 7.02 -32.25 -0.48
N LYS A 905 7.31 -33.53 -0.72
CA LYS A 905 6.37 -34.52 -1.24
C LYS A 905 5.15 -34.68 -0.33
N ASP A 906 5.36 -34.77 0.98
CA ASP A 906 4.26 -34.82 1.97
C ASP A 906 3.45 -33.51 2.01
N PHE A 907 4.13 -32.36 1.93
CA PHE A 907 3.48 -31.05 1.85
C PHE A 907 2.61 -30.88 0.58
N LEU A 908 3.12 -31.30 -0.58
CA LEU A 908 2.40 -31.20 -1.85
C LEU A 908 1.24 -32.20 -1.94
N ARG A 909 1.38 -33.42 -1.39
CA ARG A 909 0.27 -34.38 -1.24
C ARG A 909 -0.85 -33.80 -0.38
N TYR A 910 -0.50 -33.11 0.70
CA TYR A 910 -1.46 -32.42 1.57
C TYR A 910 -2.18 -31.26 0.86
N MET A 911 -1.47 -30.47 0.06
CA MET A 911 -2.05 -29.36 -0.74
C MET A 911 -3.00 -29.84 -1.84
N ASN A 912 -2.82 -31.06 -2.35
CA ASN A 912 -3.57 -31.58 -3.48
C ASN A 912 -4.88 -32.29 -3.12
N VAL A 913 -5.12 -32.60 -1.83
CA VAL A 913 -6.36 -33.27 -1.37
C VAL A 913 -7.00 -32.50 -0.20
N PRO A 914 -7.63 -31.33 -0.42
CA PRO A 914 -8.31 -30.64 0.66
C PRO A 914 -9.69 -31.27 0.91
N GLY A 915 -9.86 -31.93 2.05
CA GLY A 915 -11.17 -32.35 2.57
C GLY A 915 -11.41 -33.85 2.70
N ASP A 916 -10.41 -34.71 2.46
CA ASP A 916 -10.50 -36.13 2.79
C ASP A 916 -10.30 -36.35 4.31
N PRO A 917 -11.23 -37.02 5.01
CA PRO A 917 -11.07 -37.44 6.40
C PRO A 917 -9.75 -38.20 6.71
N GLU A 918 -9.15 -38.87 5.72
CA GLU A 918 -7.83 -39.54 5.86
C GLU A 918 -6.67 -38.55 6.04
N ALA A 919 -6.72 -37.37 5.41
CA ALA A 919 -5.68 -36.34 5.56
C ALA A 919 -5.61 -35.76 6.99
N LYS A 920 -6.71 -35.86 7.75
CA LYS A 920 -6.77 -35.52 9.18
C LYS A 920 -6.01 -36.52 10.07
N LYS A 921 -5.83 -37.78 9.63
CA LYS A 921 -5.03 -38.77 10.38
C LYS A 921 -3.53 -38.52 10.25
N ILE A 922 -3.06 -38.01 9.10
CA ILE A 922 -1.63 -37.74 8.86
C ILE A 922 -1.16 -36.52 9.68
N SER A 923 -2.02 -35.53 9.93
CA SER A 923 -1.69 -34.40 10.83
C SER A 923 -1.57 -34.78 12.31
N MET A 924 -1.92 -36.02 12.70
CA MET A 924 -1.69 -36.54 14.05
C MET A 924 -0.35 -37.31 14.18
N VAL A 925 0.36 -37.54 13.06
CA VAL A 925 1.62 -38.30 13.01
C VAL A 925 2.84 -37.40 12.75
N ILE A 926 2.62 -36.13 12.37
CA ILE A 926 3.62 -35.05 12.35
C ILE A 926 3.36 -34.15 13.56
#